data_AF-A0A939MQ48-F1
#
_entry.id   AF-A0A939MQ48-F1
#
_cell.length_a   1.000
_cell.length_b   1.000
_cell.length_c   1.000
_cell.angle_alpha   90.00
_cell.angle_beta   90.00
_cell.angle_gamma   90.00
#
_symmetry.space_group_name_H-M   'P 1'
#
loop_
_entity.id
_entity.type
_entity.pdbx_description
1 polymer ?
#
loop_
_entity_poly.entity_id
_entity_poly.type
_entity_poly.pdbx_seq_one_letter_code
_entity_poly.pdbx_strand_id
1 'polypeptide(L)'
;MSRRRLFAGLSGVAIAALTLTAIGPAALADEGRGPGTENRPSAPYTAKIQSGGAPSLAAAEEGESDKLSLPTSYPHQPRLNFYRDNPTGPNGEADFNTNVPELVSHPDIAPALTDLMERSNRVSTQVIGQSTQGRDLYLVTVTAPETETFTAQQTAWRDKIRNNPVAAKSDAALLSGYKTPIWISNNIHGNEWEGTDAALQYIEYLATAPMSEVGSILRNNRIYFSPSLNPDGRTNATRATALGLDPNRDMITLTTPETASFVQTADAVQAIYNADFHGYTSVLQMEPTGPPHGSNYEYDLYIPHNYALALAVEKHVTGKQIPGNTYLSAPKATGTGSIVNTPTDYIKIPYRDTPSGWDDFPPIFTAQYAAFYGAITATVEIPWSRNRNAGNTGSGGVLISADRAKINTEVSYETMVAIVDYLNRPAVAKDLLLNQIETFRRGVEGEPKVALTTGNIADVPGPDQWKAEWDSTDDQEAITLPRAYVIPVGDDQRSASDANRLVQRLIDVGLEVGTLDADTTVGGTTYPKGSYVVDMHQPLRGLANALLDLGEDISQKLPSMYDISAWSLGYIWGADVDKVGLVTDPAIGSATRIDAVNPNHSAPSTGGYSTFELAGVADYQAVNELLDQGVAVTMIEDGSVVVADSDAQAVAAVAAEFDIAVEQAGSEDLAALSKPSAKGLSDLKVAYVGNQDDRLSLTELGFDDLVQITAAGVNSNPAVLDDVDVIWVGAAFTFSGAQATGRAAVQSWLDEGGSIVGRTASAYTAANAFGLLSATAVAGNGSGNGIVAVDTPEGSVLEPYKQDTSFVYPAVSFTNLGEGTKAEQSYGAGNPLLAGHWRSTNATNGPEVAAGNASVISGEAASGAKALVFGTSVFFRTHPKGGLSQAARGLFWAAPEGEKVIPPTRIAVTPTKSTTRYGQPNAVAVSVSSAGEPVAGQVEVRFGGKVVGTPTLSEGKASVPLPAAQKPGTYALTVKYQGSDTVKAAEATRSLKVLKAKPAVSIKLAKSKISTKQRGKVTVTAKLPGASQVSATGKVRVKVSGKSVRTVTLSSAKKGKITVTLPKLKKGTRTVQVELLSNSLQERAVSKGVKLRVG
;
A
#
# COMPACT_ATOMS: atom_id res chain seq x y z
N MET A 1 3.35 -74.52 40.89
CA MET A 1 3.34 -75.90 40.36
C MET A 1 4.08 -75.87 39.01
N SER A 2 5.40 -76.14 39.00
CA SER A 2 6.04 -77.43 38.63
C SER A 2 5.85 -77.72 37.13
N ARG A 3 6.85 -77.74 36.23
CA ARG A 3 8.32 -77.95 36.28
C ARG A 3 8.96 -77.37 34.99
N ARG A 4 9.98 -76.51 35.08
CA ARG A 4 11.44 -76.74 34.84
C ARG A 4 11.89 -76.76 33.35
N ARG A 5 12.64 -75.73 32.90
CA ARG A 5 14.13 -75.66 32.70
C ARG A 5 14.54 -76.09 31.27
N LEU A 6 15.50 -75.53 30.51
CA LEU A 6 16.69 -74.68 30.76
C LEU A 6 17.26 -74.22 29.37
N PHE A 7 17.74 -72.96 29.26
CA PHE A 7 18.90 -72.40 28.49
C PHE A 7 18.93 -72.54 26.93
N ALA A 8 19.02 -71.45 26.15
CA ALA A 8 20.04 -70.38 26.02
C ALA A 8 21.29 -70.81 25.20
N GLY A 9 21.57 -70.06 24.11
CA GLY A 9 22.80 -70.18 23.32
C GLY A 9 22.76 -69.48 21.96
N LEU A 10 22.99 -68.17 21.98
CA LEU A 10 23.15 -67.26 20.82
C LEU A 10 24.20 -67.72 19.79
N SER A 11 23.98 -67.39 18.52
CA SER A 11 25.02 -66.85 17.61
C SER A 11 24.39 -66.25 16.35
N GLY A 12 24.76 -65.00 16.03
CA GLY A 12 24.86 -64.52 14.65
C GLY A 12 23.67 -63.76 14.09
N VAL A 13 23.72 -62.42 14.21
CA VAL A 13 22.96 -61.46 13.39
C VAL A 13 23.40 -61.61 11.93
N ALA A 14 22.44 -61.82 11.03
CA ALA A 14 22.59 -61.59 9.59
C ALA A 14 21.43 -60.72 9.11
N ILE A 15 21.79 -59.62 8.47
CA ILE A 15 20.92 -58.62 7.83
C ILE A 15 20.09 -59.33 6.75
N ALA A 16 18.76 -59.26 6.86
CA ALA A 16 17.84 -59.69 5.81
C ALA A 16 17.07 -58.47 5.28
N ALA A 17 17.35 -58.14 4.03
CA ALA A 17 16.60 -57.19 3.23
C ALA A 17 15.13 -57.59 3.18
N LEU A 18 14.24 -56.72 3.67
CA LEU A 18 12.82 -56.80 3.39
C LEU A 18 12.56 -56.08 2.07
N THR A 19 12.39 -56.91 1.04
CA THR A 19 11.78 -56.56 -0.24
C THR A 19 10.44 -55.87 0.00
N LEU A 20 10.38 -54.55 -0.26
CA LEU A 20 9.12 -53.87 -0.55
C LEU A 20 8.55 -54.49 -1.83
N THR A 21 7.45 -55.22 -1.71
CA THR A 21 6.63 -55.58 -2.86
C THR A 21 6.07 -54.29 -3.47
N ALA A 22 6.57 -53.94 -4.64
CA ALA A 22 6.01 -52.90 -5.50
C ALA A 22 4.54 -53.21 -5.76
N ILE A 23 3.66 -52.29 -5.38
CA ILE A 23 2.27 -52.28 -5.84
C ILE A 23 2.34 -51.95 -7.34
N GLY A 24 1.98 -52.91 -8.19
CA GLY A 24 2.02 -52.73 -9.63
C GLY A 24 0.95 -51.76 -10.14
N PRO A 25 1.16 -51.12 -11.31
CA PRO A 25 0.26 -50.12 -11.90
C PRO A 25 -1.16 -50.63 -12.24
N ALA A 26 -1.42 -51.93 -12.13
CA ALA A 26 -2.73 -52.51 -12.41
C ALA A 26 -3.76 -52.34 -11.27
N ALA A 27 -3.34 -52.11 -10.01
CA ALA A 27 -4.27 -51.95 -8.89
C ALA A 27 -4.88 -50.53 -8.79
N LEU A 28 -4.26 -49.54 -9.43
CA LEU A 28 -4.80 -48.19 -9.59
C LEU A 28 -5.66 -48.05 -10.88
N ALA A 29 -5.66 -49.07 -11.75
CA ALA A 29 -6.42 -49.05 -13.00
C ALA A 29 -7.92 -49.34 -12.80
N ASP A 30 -8.31 -50.03 -11.72
CA ASP A 30 -9.72 -50.34 -11.41
C ASP A 30 -10.49 -49.17 -10.75
N GLU A 31 -9.81 -48.09 -10.35
CA GLU A 31 -10.43 -46.83 -9.91
C GLU A 31 -10.45 -45.75 -11.02
N GLY A 32 -9.87 -46.04 -12.19
CA GLY A 32 -10.09 -45.28 -13.42
C GLY A 32 -11.32 -45.80 -14.18
N ARG A 33 -12.16 -44.89 -14.72
CA ARG A 33 -13.30 -45.19 -15.62
C ARG A 33 -14.07 -46.51 -15.31
N GLY A 34 -14.43 -46.79 -14.05
CA GLY A 34 -15.14 -48.02 -13.61
C GLY A 34 -16.29 -47.75 -12.61
N PRO A 35 -17.16 -48.74 -12.28
CA PRO A 35 -18.46 -48.52 -11.66
C PRO A 35 -18.37 -48.16 -10.16
N GLY A 36 -19.05 -47.09 -9.76
CA GLY A 36 -19.05 -46.56 -8.39
C GLY A 36 -19.86 -47.39 -7.40
N THR A 37 -19.49 -47.30 -6.12
CA THR A 37 -20.21 -47.96 -5.01
C THR A 37 -20.99 -46.96 -4.16
N GLU A 38 -22.19 -47.37 -3.78
CA GLU A 38 -23.10 -46.72 -2.83
C GLU A 38 -22.65 -46.95 -1.38
N ASN A 39 -22.78 -45.93 -0.52
CA ASN A 39 -23.61 -45.97 0.70
C ASN A 39 -23.52 -44.66 1.51
N ARG A 40 -24.68 -44.22 1.99
CA ARG A 40 -24.96 -43.04 2.85
C ARG A 40 -24.70 -43.35 4.34
N PRO A 41 -24.53 -42.31 5.18
CA PRO A 41 -25.49 -42.15 6.27
C PRO A 41 -25.97 -40.69 6.47
N SER A 42 -27.16 -40.55 7.06
CA SER A 42 -27.93 -39.32 7.28
C SER A 42 -27.93 -38.84 8.74
N ALA A 43 -28.12 -37.53 8.96
CA ALA A 43 -29.03 -36.96 9.96
C ALA A 43 -29.34 -35.47 9.61
N PRO A 44 -30.55 -34.95 9.89
CA PRO A 44 -30.96 -33.58 9.53
C PRO A 44 -30.36 -32.53 10.49
N TYR A 45 -29.74 -31.49 9.96
CA TYR A 45 -29.09 -30.43 10.75
C TYR A 45 -29.98 -29.16 10.83
N THR A 46 -30.20 -28.63 12.03
CA THR A 46 -30.91 -27.36 12.26
C THR A 46 -30.03 -26.16 11.91
N ALA A 47 -30.43 -25.32 10.95
CA ALA A 47 -29.72 -24.17 10.38
C ALA A 47 -29.42 -23.01 11.37
N LYS A 48 -28.36 -22.23 11.10
CA LYS A 48 -28.02 -20.98 11.83
C LYS A 48 -28.21 -19.83 10.83
N ILE A 49 -29.16 -18.94 11.12
CA ILE A 49 -29.49 -17.80 10.26
C ILE A 49 -28.60 -16.62 10.66
N GLN A 50 -27.92 -16.02 9.68
CA GLN A 50 -27.08 -14.83 9.90
C GLN A 50 -27.69 -13.58 9.24
N SER A 51 -27.51 -12.42 9.86
CA SER A 51 -27.67 -11.12 9.20
C SER A 51 -26.34 -10.76 8.54
N GLY A 52 -26.33 -10.49 7.23
CA GLY A 52 -25.14 -9.94 6.56
C GLY A 52 -24.82 -8.57 7.17
N GLY A 53 -23.75 -8.51 7.95
CA GLY A 53 -23.16 -7.29 8.47
C GLY A 53 -21.73 -7.22 7.97
N ALA A 54 -21.24 -6.01 7.68
CA ALA A 54 -19.87 -5.82 7.26
C ALA A 54 -18.90 -6.40 8.31
N PRO A 55 -17.96 -7.29 7.95
CA PRO A 55 -16.83 -7.58 8.82
C PRO A 55 -16.06 -6.28 9.07
N SER A 56 -15.55 -6.08 10.29
CA SER A 56 -14.63 -4.98 10.55
C SER A 56 -13.35 -5.20 9.73
N LEU A 57 -12.83 -4.15 9.09
CA LEU A 57 -11.55 -4.19 8.37
C LEU A 57 -10.39 -4.77 9.23
N ALA A 58 -10.47 -4.62 10.56
CA ALA A 58 -9.55 -5.21 11.53
C ALA A 58 -9.59 -6.75 11.67
N ALA A 59 -10.52 -7.45 11.01
CA ALA A 59 -10.64 -8.92 11.08
C ALA A 59 -9.91 -9.66 9.95
N ALA A 60 -9.24 -8.94 9.04
CA ALA A 60 -8.36 -9.52 8.03
C ALA A 60 -6.95 -9.81 8.58
N GLU A 61 -6.66 -9.42 9.82
CA GLU A 61 -5.41 -9.70 10.50
C GLU A 61 -5.58 -10.87 11.49
N GLU A 62 -5.47 -12.11 11.03
CA GLU A 62 -4.95 -13.19 11.88
C GLU A 62 -4.45 -14.34 11.01
N GLY A 63 -3.12 -14.47 10.93
CA GLY A 63 -2.41 -15.31 9.99
C GLY A 63 -2.57 -16.83 10.17
N GLU A 64 -2.84 -17.48 9.04
CA GLU A 64 -2.36 -18.81 8.61
C GLU A 64 -2.50 -18.77 7.07
N SER A 65 -1.45 -19.12 6.32
CA SER A 65 -1.31 -18.86 4.86
C SER A 65 -2.64 -18.68 4.09
N ASP A 66 -2.90 -17.46 3.58
CA ASP A 66 -4.11 -17.02 2.84
C ASP A 66 -4.41 -17.77 1.53
N LYS A 67 -3.77 -18.92 1.28
CA LYS A 67 -4.00 -19.73 0.09
C LYS A 67 -5.17 -20.69 0.30
N LEU A 68 -6.17 -20.60 -0.59
CA LEU A 68 -7.30 -21.52 -0.63
C LEU A 68 -6.83 -22.98 -0.73
N SER A 69 -7.17 -23.78 0.29
CA SER A 69 -6.89 -25.21 0.33
C SER A 69 -8.09 -26.03 -0.15
N LEU A 70 -7.92 -26.80 -1.23
CA LEU A 70 -8.96 -27.72 -1.72
C LEU A 70 -9.13 -28.94 -0.79
N PRO A 71 -10.30 -29.61 -0.78
CA PRO A 71 -10.58 -30.72 0.11
C PRO A 71 -9.66 -31.92 -0.14
N THR A 72 -9.38 -32.67 0.92
CA THR A 72 -8.53 -33.87 0.85
C THR A 72 -9.23 -35.10 0.26
N SER A 73 -10.56 -35.07 0.13
CA SER A 73 -11.38 -36.11 -0.52
C SER A 73 -12.71 -35.52 -1.00
N TYR A 74 -13.43 -36.26 -1.85
CA TYR A 74 -14.76 -35.88 -2.32
C TYR A 74 -15.77 -37.03 -2.09
N PRO A 75 -16.94 -36.78 -1.51
CA PRO A 75 -17.52 -35.46 -1.31
C PRO A 75 -17.06 -34.75 -0.02
N HIS A 76 -16.92 -33.42 -0.09
CA HIS A 76 -16.74 -32.52 1.05
C HIS A 76 -18.03 -31.73 1.28
N GLN A 77 -18.75 -32.03 2.37
CA GLN A 77 -20.11 -31.53 2.59
C GLN A 77 -20.21 -30.82 3.95
N PRO A 78 -19.66 -29.60 4.06
CA PRO A 78 -19.74 -28.82 5.28
C PRO A 78 -21.16 -28.28 5.46
N ARG A 79 -21.44 -27.84 6.68
CA ARG A 79 -22.66 -27.10 6.97
C ARG A 79 -22.52 -25.66 6.45
N LEU A 80 -23.44 -25.24 5.58
CA LEU A 80 -23.47 -23.89 5.03
C LEU A 80 -24.23 -22.91 5.94
N ASN A 81 -23.88 -21.62 5.88
CA ASN A 81 -24.65 -20.56 6.53
C ASN A 81 -25.87 -20.19 5.68
N PHE A 82 -26.99 -19.92 6.34
CA PHE A 82 -28.19 -19.43 5.66
C PHE A 82 -28.32 -17.93 5.92
N TYR A 83 -28.56 -17.20 4.84
CA TYR A 83 -28.73 -15.76 4.86
C TYR A 83 -30.21 -15.40 4.75
N ARG A 84 -30.59 -14.23 5.26
CA ARG A 84 -31.93 -13.68 5.01
C ARG A 84 -31.91 -12.81 3.76
N ASP A 85 -33.06 -12.71 3.10
CA ASP A 85 -33.30 -11.66 2.12
C ASP A 85 -33.13 -10.27 2.73
N ASN A 86 -32.79 -9.31 1.87
CA ASN A 86 -32.76 -7.91 2.24
C ASN A 86 -34.14 -7.30 1.97
N PRO A 87 -34.93 -6.90 2.99
CA PRO A 87 -36.29 -6.41 2.80
C PRO A 87 -36.35 -5.02 2.13
N THR A 88 -35.20 -4.36 1.99
CA THR A 88 -35.05 -3.02 1.40
C THR A 88 -33.83 -3.01 0.48
N GLY A 89 -33.93 -2.31 -0.65
CA GLY A 89 -32.77 -2.09 -1.52
C GLY A 89 -31.66 -1.27 -0.85
N PRO A 90 -30.49 -1.13 -1.50
CA PRO A 90 -29.33 -0.44 -0.94
C PRO A 90 -29.59 1.03 -0.54
N ASN A 91 -30.68 1.68 -1.00
CA ASN A 91 -31.07 3.03 -0.61
C ASN A 91 -32.41 3.09 0.17
N GLY A 92 -32.83 1.98 0.77
CA GLY A 92 -34.06 1.91 1.59
C GLY A 92 -35.36 1.82 0.79
N GLU A 93 -35.30 1.68 -0.54
CA GLU A 93 -36.46 1.43 -1.39
C GLU A 93 -37.10 0.06 -1.13
N ALA A 94 -38.42 -0.03 -1.31
CA ALA A 94 -39.13 -1.31 -1.27
C ALA A 94 -38.56 -2.24 -2.34
N ASP A 95 -38.12 -3.42 -1.93
CA ASP A 95 -37.39 -4.37 -2.77
C ASP A 95 -38.18 -4.77 -4.03
N PHE A 96 -37.52 -4.64 -5.18
CA PHE A 96 -38.04 -5.08 -6.48
C PHE A 96 -37.56 -6.49 -6.87
N ASN A 97 -36.60 -7.10 -6.15
CA ASN A 97 -35.75 -8.17 -6.69
C ASN A 97 -35.94 -9.57 -6.08
N THR A 98 -36.52 -9.72 -4.89
CA THR A 98 -36.90 -11.05 -4.36
C THR A 98 -38.15 -11.63 -5.01
N ASN A 99 -38.84 -10.86 -5.85
CA ASN A 99 -40.13 -11.25 -6.43
C ASN A 99 -40.11 -11.44 -7.95
N VAL A 100 -38.93 -11.53 -8.60
CA VAL A 100 -38.89 -11.98 -10.01
C VAL A 100 -39.27 -13.45 -10.01
N PRO A 101 -40.47 -13.84 -10.49
CA PRO A 101 -40.85 -15.23 -10.48
C PRO A 101 -39.83 -16.02 -11.30
N GLU A 102 -39.44 -17.19 -10.81
CA GLU A 102 -38.59 -18.18 -11.49
C GLU A 102 -37.08 -17.95 -11.42
N LEU A 103 -36.61 -16.92 -10.69
CA LEU A 103 -35.17 -16.73 -10.41
C LEU A 103 -34.81 -17.08 -8.96
N VAL A 104 -33.65 -17.70 -8.76
CA VAL A 104 -33.15 -18.10 -7.43
C VAL A 104 -32.53 -16.90 -6.71
N SER A 105 -33.01 -16.55 -5.52
CA SER A 105 -32.37 -15.49 -4.72
C SER A 105 -31.00 -15.95 -4.20
N HIS A 106 -30.11 -15.03 -3.79
CA HIS A 106 -28.87 -15.43 -3.12
C HIS A 106 -29.13 -16.29 -1.86
N PRO A 107 -30.05 -15.90 -0.94
CA PRO A 107 -30.42 -16.72 0.22
C PRO A 107 -30.85 -18.15 -0.07
N ASP A 108 -31.40 -18.42 -1.26
CA ASP A 108 -31.88 -19.75 -1.65
C ASP A 108 -30.77 -20.69 -2.16
N ILE A 109 -29.59 -20.16 -2.50
CA ILE A 109 -28.45 -20.96 -3.01
C ILE A 109 -27.97 -21.97 -1.95
N ALA A 110 -27.69 -21.51 -0.72
CA ALA A 110 -27.16 -22.38 0.33
C ALA A 110 -28.14 -23.49 0.76
N PRO A 111 -29.46 -23.23 0.93
CA PRO A 111 -30.46 -24.27 1.08
C PRO A 111 -30.47 -25.30 -0.06
N ALA A 112 -30.42 -24.85 -1.32
CA ALA A 112 -30.42 -25.75 -2.48
C ALA A 112 -29.18 -26.66 -2.50
N LEU A 113 -27.99 -26.10 -2.24
CA LEU A 113 -26.75 -26.89 -2.16
C LEU A 113 -26.77 -27.86 -0.98
N THR A 114 -27.33 -27.45 0.17
CA THR A 114 -27.47 -28.33 1.35
C THR A 114 -28.34 -29.54 1.04
N ASP A 115 -29.50 -29.33 0.39
CA ASP A 115 -30.37 -30.43 -0.03
C ASP A 115 -29.69 -31.38 -1.02
N LEU A 116 -28.96 -30.82 -2.01
CA LEU A 116 -28.23 -31.63 -3.00
C LEU A 116 -27.10 -32.46 -2.37
N MET A 117 -26.36 -31.89 -1.43
CA MET A 117 -25.33 -32.61 -0.66
C MET A 117 -25.95 -33.74 0.17
N GLU A 118 -27.11 -33.50 0.81
CA GLU A 118 -27.81 -34.54 1.55
C GLU A 118 -28.26 -35.70 0.64
N ARG A 119 -28.72 -35.39 -0.58
CA ARG A 119 -29.25 -36.36 -1.56
C ARG A 119 -28.20 -37.08 -2.41
N SER A 120 -26.99 -36.54 -2.55
CA SER A 120 -25.98 -37.08 -3.47
C SER A 120 -24.57 -37.05 -2.87
N ASN A 121 -23.81 -38.12 -3.07
CA ASN A 121 -22.38 -38.19 -2.73
C ASN A 121 -21.46 -37.63 -3.83
N ARG A 122 -22.02 -36.97 -4.84
CA ARG A 122 -21.29 -36.40 -5.98
C ARG A 122 -21.04 -34.90 -5.83
N VAL A 123 -21.76 -34.24 -4.93
CA VAL A 123 -21.72 -32.79 -4.73
C VAL A 123 -20.92 -32.48 -3.47
N SER A 124 -19.98 -31.56 -3.62
CA SER A 124 -19.20 -30.97 -2.53
C SER A 124 -19.32 -29.46 -2.58
N THR A 125 -19.24 -28.79 -1.45
CA THR A 125 -19.25 -27.32 -1.40
C THR A 125 -18.20 -26.83 -0.42
N GLN A 126 -17.51 -25.76 -0.77
CA GLN A 126 -16.61 -25.04 0.11
C GLN A 126 -17.07 -23.58 0.21
N VAL A 127 -16.92 -22.99 1.39
CA VAL A 127 -16.93 -21.53 1.55
C VAL A 127 -15.49 -21.06 1.34
N ILE A 128 -15.27 -20.29 0.28
CA ILE A 128 -13.94 -19.92 -0.23
C ILE A 128 -13.61 -18.43 -0.02
N GLY A 129 -14.42 -17.75 0.79
CA GLY A 129 -14.31 -16.33 1.08
C GLY A 129 -15.65 -15.75 1.51
N GLN A 130 -15.64 -14.46 1.83
CA GLN A 130 -16.85 -13.70 2.10
C GLN A 130 -16.86 -12.41 1.30
N SER A 131 -18.04 -11.96 0.89
CA SER A 131 -18.24 -10.67 0.23
C SER A 131 -17.98 -9.50 1.16
N THR A 132 -18.00 -8.29 0.59
CA THR A 132 -17.88 -7.03 1.33
C THR A 132 -18.86 -6.92 2.51
N GLN A 133 -20.08 -7.46 2.38
CA GLN A 133 -21.12 -7.47 3.43
C GLN A 133 -21.21 -8.81 4.19
N GLY A 134 -20.19 -9.67 4.11
CA GLY A 134 -20.07 -10.89 4.91
C GLY A 134 -20.90 -12.08 4.40
N ARG A 135 -21.29 -12.12 3.12
CA ARG A 135 -21.98 -13.26 2.52
C ARG A 135 -20.98 -14.28 1.98
N ASP A 136 -21.20 -15.55 2.27
CA ASP A 136 -20.31 -16.62 1.85
C ASP A 136 -20.22 -16.72 0.31
N LEU A 137 -18.98 -16.83 -0.19
CA LEU A 137 -18.65 -17.17 -1.58
C LEU A 137 -18.46 -18.69 -1.67
N TYR A 138 -19.16 -19.34 -2.60
CA TYR A 138 -19.18 -20.80 -2.69
C TYR A 138 -18.40 -21.33 -3.90
N LEU A 139 -17.62 -22.40 -3.67
CA LEU A 139 -17.08 -23.27 -4.72
C LEU A 139 -17.72 -24.65 -4.60
N VAL A 140 -18.51 -25.04 -5.60
CA VAL A 140 -19.21 -26.33 -5.65
C VAL A 140 -18.43 -27.27 -6.57
N THR A 141 -18.00 -28.43 -6.07
CA THR A 141 -17.33 -29.46 -6.87
C THR A 141 -18.27 -30.63 -7.11
N VAL A 142 -18.51 -30.95 -8.38
CA VAL A 142 -19.30 -32.10 -8.82
C VAL A 142 -18.39 -33.12 -9.50
N THR A 143 -18.24 -34.29 -8.88
CA THR A 143 -17.39 -35.37 -9.40
C THR A 143 -17.84 -36.74 -8.87
N ALA A 144 -17.36 -37.82 -9.48
CA ALA A 144 -17.53 -39.15 -8.90
C ALA A 144 -16.74 -39.22 -7.57
N PRO A 145 -17.27 -39.85 -6.50
CA PRO A 145 -16.62 -39.91 -5.20
C PRO A 145 -15.14 -40.32 -5.29
N GLU A 146 -14.32 -39.68 -4.47
CA GLU A 146 -12.88 -39.84 -4.45
C GLU A 146 -12.37 -40.12 -3.04
N THR A 147 -11.47 -41.08 -2.93
CA THR A 147 -10.76 -41.37 -1.68
C THR A 147 -9.69 -40.33 -1.41
N GLU A 148 -9.22 -40.22 -0.16
CA GLU A 148 -8.12 -39.31 0.19
C GLU A 148 -6.85 -39.58 -0.62
N THR A 149 -6.54 -40.86 -0.88
CA THR A 149 -5.37 -41.24 -1.68
C THR A 149 -5.52 -40.81 -3.13
N PHE A 150 -6.70 -41.00 -3.73
CA PHE A 150 -6.95 -40.57 -5.11
C PHE A 150 -6.89 -39.05 -5.22
N THR A 151 -7.54 -38.32 -4.31
CA THR A 151 -7.54 -36.86 -4.32
C THR A 151 -6.13 -36.29 -4.10
N ALA A 152 -5.34 -36.84 -3.16
CA ALA A 152 -3.95 -36.46 -2.96
C ALA A 152 -3.08 -36.70 -4.21
N GLN A 153 -3.31 -37.79 -4.94
CA GLN A 153 -2.59 -38.05 -6.20
C GLN A 153 -2.93 -37.00 -7.29
N GLN A 154 -4.21 -36.62 -7.41
CA GLN A 154 -4.63 -35.56 -8.34
C GLN A 154 -4.02 -34.20 -7.96
N THR A 155 -3.97 -33.87 -6.66
CA THR A 155 -3.31 -32.66 -6.16
C THR A 155 -1.82 -32.66 -6.49
N ALA A 156 -1.12 -33.77 -6.25
CA ALA A 156 0.30 -33.91 -6.61
C ALA A 156 0.54 -33.80 -8.13
N TRP A 157 -0.39 -34.29 -8.96
CA TRP A 157 -0.33 -34.11 -10.41
C TRP A 157 -0.55 -32.67 -10.84
N ARG A 158 -1.54 -31.97 -10.28
CA ARG A 158 -1.74 -30.53 -10.50
C ARG A 158 -0.47 -29.73 -10.18
N ASP A 159 0.10 -29.95 -8.99
CA ASP A 159 1.30 -29.24 -8.56
C ASP A 159 2.52 -29.59 -9.44
N LYS A 160 2.61 -30.83 -9.91
CA LYS A 160 3.64 -31.25 -10.87
C LYS A 160 3.46 -30.60 -12.24
N ILE A 161 2.22 -30.43 -12.73
CA ILE A 161 1.93 -29.75 -14.01
C ILE A 161 2.46 -28.32 -13.98
N ARG A 162 2.21 -27.57 -12.89
CA ARG A 162 2.68 -26.18 -12.75
C ARG A 162 4.18 -26.09 -12.47
N ASN A 163 4.67 -26.82 -11.47
CA ASN A 163 6.01 -26.59 -10.91
C ASN A 163 7.10 -27.48 -11.52
N ASN A 164 6.72 -28.56 -12.22
CA ASN A 164 7.66 -29.42 -12.95
C ASN A 164 7.05 -29.92 -14.27
N PRO A 165 6.70 -29.00 -15.18
CA PRO A 165 5.98 -29.30 -16.42
C PRO A 165 6.75 -30.26 -17.35
N VAL A 166 8.09 -30.19 -17.36
CA VAL A 166 8.93 -31.12 -18.14
C VAL A 166 8.73 -32.57 -17.68
N ALA A 167 8.70 -32.80 -16.37
CA ALA A 167 8.42 -34.13 -15.82
C ALA A 167 6.94 -34.52 -15.99
N ALA A 168 6.01 -33.56 -15.96
CA ALA A 168 4.58 -33.81 -16.19
C ALA A 168 4.32 -34.30 -17.62
N LYS A 169 4.96 -33.69 -18.62
CA LYS A 169 4.82 -34.02 -20.05
C LYS A 169 5.16 -35.47 -20.40
N SER A 170 6.01 -36.12 -19.60
CA SER A 170 6.45 -37.51 -19.81
C SER A 170 5.82 -38.52 -18.86
N ASP A 171 4.94 -38.08 -17.95
CA ASP A 171 4.29 -38.93 -16.96
C ASP A 171 3.05 -39.62 -17.54
N ALA A 172 3.21 -40.87 -17.97
CA ALA A 172 2.13 -41.65 -18.57
C ALA A 172 0.94 -41.90 -17.61
N ALA A 173 1.18 -41.97 -16.30
CA ALA A 173 0.12 -42.16 -15.31
C ALA A 173 -0.70 -40.89 -15.16
N LEU A 174 -0.04 -39.72 -15.08
CA LEU A 174 -0.69 -38.41 -15.07
C LEU A 174 -1.53 -38.22 -16.35
N LEU A 175 -0.92 -38.40 -17.53
CA LEU A 175 -1.58 -38.14 -18.81
C LEU A 175 -2.80 -39.05 -19.10
N SER A 176 -2.93 -40.16 -18.37
CA SER A 176 -4.06 -41.09 -18.51
C SER A 176 -5.06 -41.04 -17.35
N GLY A 177 -4.62 -40.62 -16.16
CA GLY A 177 -5.39 -40.68 -14.92
C GLY A 177 -5.80 -39.32 -14.33
N TYR A 178 -5.23 -38.20 -14.78
CA TYR A 178 -5.60 -36.88 -14.28
C TYR A 178 -7.03 -36.53 -14.69
N LYS A 179 -7.89 -36.19 -13.71
CA LYS A 179 -9.26 -35.74 -13.97
C LYS A 179 -9.23 -34.30 -14.46
N THR A 180 -9.88 -34.00 -15.57
CA THR A 180 -9.92 -32.66 -16.15
C THR A 180 -10.66 -31.68 -15.23
N PRO A 181 -10.02 -30.60 -14.75
CA PRO A 181 -10.68 -29.55 -14.00
C PRO A 181 -11.39 -28.59 -14.97
N ILE A 182 -12.72 -28.50 -14.84
CA ILE A 182 -13.59 -27.60 -15.63
C ILE A 182 -14.23 -26.63 -14.64
N TRP A 183 -14.11 -25.33 -14.84
CA TRP A 183 -14.68 -24.33 -13.93
C TRP A 183 -15.69 -23.44 -14.66
N ILE A 184 -16.90 -23.36 -14.11
CA ILE A 184 -17.98 -22.49 -14.60
C ILE A 184 -18.32 -21.51 -13.49
N SER A 185 -18.06 -20.22 -13.71
CA SER A 185 -18.44 -19.15 -12.80
C SER A 185 -19.65 -18.37 -13.33
N ASN A 186 -20.37 -17.75 -12.41
CA ASN A 186 -21.60 -17.04 -12.70
C ASN A 186 -21.70 -15.80 -11.81
N ASN A 187 -22.45 -14.80 -12.30
CA ASN A 187 -22.97 -13.72 -11.48
C ASN A 187 -21.85 -12.90 -10.80
N ILE A 188 -20.73 -12.70 -11.51
CA ILE A 188 -19.71 -11.68 -11.17
C ILE A 188 -20.33 -10.28 -11.21
N HIS A 189 -21.22 -10.06 -12.18
CA HIS A 189 -22.19 -8.98 -12.11
C HIS A 189 -23.42 -9.47 -11.36
N GLY A 190 -23.67 -8.91 -10.20
CA GLY A 190 -24.70 -9.40 -9.29
C GLY A 190 -26.11 -9.41 -9.88
N ASN A 191 -26.34 -8.58 -10.89
CA ASN A 191 -27.65 -8.41 -11.51
C ASN A 191 -27.84 -9.19 -12.83
N GLU A 192 -27.00 -10.19 -13.08
CA GLU A 192 -27.08 -11.16 -14.18
C GLU A 192 -27.29 -12.54 -13.53
N TRP A 193 -28.54 -13.00 -13.40
CA TRP A 193 -28.89 -14.11 -12.49
C TRP A 193 -28.86 -15.49 -13.14
N GLU A 194 -29.23 -15.58 -14.42
CA GLU A 194 -29.67 -16.82 -15.06
C GLU A 194 -28.56 -17.85 -15.25
N GLY A 195 -27.29 -17.43 -15.27
CA GLY A 195 -26.15 -18.33 -15.21
C GLY A 195 -26.15 -19.16 -13.93
N THR A 196 -26.37 -18.53 -12.77
CA THR A 196 -26.47 -19.21 -11.48
C THR A 196 -27.57 -20.25 -11.46
N ASP A 197 -28.73 -19.89 -11.99
CA ASP A 197 -29.92 -20.74 -11.99
C ASP A 197 -29.70 -21.97 -12.88
N ALA A 198 -29.11 -21.76 -14.07
CA ALA A 198 -28.68 -22.84 -14.94
C ALA A 198 -27.61 -23.74 -14.31
N ALA A 199 -26.65 -23.15 -13.60
CA ALA A 199 -25.63 -23.90 -12.88
C ALA A 199 -26.26 -24.79 -11.79
N LEU A 200 -27.21 -24.27 -11.01
CA LEU A 200 -27.93 -25.07 -9.99
C LEU A 200 -28.73 -26.21 -10.61
N GLN A 201 -29.41 -25.98 -11.75
CA GLN A 201 -30.10 -27.03 -12.48
C GLN A 201 -29.14 -28.11 -13.00
N TYR A 202 -27.98 -27.71 -13.52
CA TYR A 202 -27.01 -28.66 -14.06
C TYR A 202 -26.28 -29.44 -12.95
N ILE A 203 -25.97 -28.79 -11.82
CA ILE A 203 -25.49 -29.46 -10.61
C ILE A 203 -26.50 -30.52 -10.17
N GLU A 204 -27.80 -30.18 -10.09
CA GLU A 204 -28.84 -31.14 -9.72
C GLU A 204 -28.92 -32.33 -10.69
N TYR A 205 -28.87 -32.06 -12.00
CA TYR A 205 -28.85 -33.12 -13.02
C TYR A 205 -27.65 -34.05 -12.83
N LEU A 206 -26.44 -33.52 -12.72
CA LEU A 206 -25.23 -34.32 -12.49
C LEU A 206 -25.27 -35.09 -11.16
N ALA A 207 -25.87 -34.50 -10.13
CA ALA A 207 -26.02 -35.09 -8.81
C ALA A 207 -27.01 -36.26 -8.77
N THR A 208 -28.09 -36.20 -9.57
CA THR A 208 -29.26 -37.08 -9.44
C THR A 208 -29.48 -38.02 -10.63
N ALA A 209 -28.95 -37.71 -11.81
CA ALA A 209 -29.11 -38.53 -13.00
C ALA A 209 -28.45 -39.93 -12.84
N PRO A 210 -28.94 -40.95 -13.57
CA PRO A 210 -28.34 -42.28 -13.56
C PRO A 210 -26.87 -42.26 -13.97
N MET A 211 -26.02 -43.06 -13.31
CA MET A 211 -24.58 -43.15 -13.66
C MET A 211 -24.33 -43.71 -15.08
N SER A 212 -25.33 -44.36 -15.70
CA SER A 212 -25.26 -44.75 -17.11
C SER A 212 -25.22 -43.55 -18.06
N GLU A 213 -25.71 -42.40 -17.61
CA GLU A 213 -25.82 -41.16 -18.38
C GLU A 213 -24.66 -40.22 -18.05
N VAL A 214 -24.45 -39.93 -16.77
CA VAL A 214 -23.44 -38.94 -16.31
C VAL A 214 -22.12 -39.55 -15.87
N GLY A 215 -22.01 -40.88 -15.81
CA GLY A 215 -20.86 -41.55 -15.19
C GLY A 215 -19.54 -41.33 -15.91
N SER A 216 -19.53 -41.20 -17.24
CA SER A 216 -18.31 -40.84 -17.97
C SER A 216 -17.85 -39.43 -17.60
N ILE A 217 -18.79 -38.47 -17.54
CA ILE A 217 -18.51 -37.08 -17.19
C ILE A 217 -17.87 -37.01 -15.80
N LEU A 218 -18.52 -37.60 -14.80
CA LEU A 218 -18.08 -37.49 -13.40
C LEU A 218 -16.80 -38.27 -13.07
N ARG A 219 -16.48 -39.33 -13.82
CA ARG A 219 -15.24 -40.09 -13.64
C ARG A 219 -14.04 -39.47 -14.33
N ASN A 220 -14.27 -38.73 -15.42
CA ASN A 220 -13.20 -38.10 -16.18
C ASN A 220 -12.90 -36.67 -15.72
N ASN A 221 -13.85 -36.01 -15.07
CA ASN A 221 -13.77 -34.58 -14.80
C ASN A 221 -14.02 -34.27 -13.31
N ARG A 222 -13.46 -33.15 -12.87
CA ARG A 222 -13.94 -32.40 -11.70
C ARG A 222 -14.55 -31.12 -12.21
N ILE A 223 -15.86 -30.98 -12.06
CA ILE A 223 -16.58 -29.80 -12.53
C ILE A 223 -16.81 -28.89 -11.33
N TYR A 224 -16.23 -27.70 -11.39
CA TYR A 224 -16.33 -26.67 -10.38
C TYR A 224 -17.37 -25.65 -10.82
N PHE A 225 -18.22 -25.22 -9.91
CA PHE A 225 -19.15 -24.12 -10.10
C PHE A 225 -18.91 -23.06 -9.04
N SER A 226 -18.84 -21.81 -9.47
CA SER A 226 -19.04 -20.65 -8.58
C SER A 226 -20.44 -20.12 -8.86
N PRO A 227 -21.46 -20.46 -8.04
CA PRO A 227 -22.84 -20.06 -8.32
C PRO A 227 -23.02 -18.54 -8.28
N SER A 228 -22.29 -17.82 -7.43
CA SER A 228 -22.27 -16.36 -7.41
C SER A 228 -20.90 -15.88 -6.99
N LEU A 229 -20.25 -15.08 -7.85
CA LEU A 229 -19.01 -14.37 -7.53
C LEU A 229 -19.27 -13.00 -6.87
N ASN A 230 -20.50 -12.47 -6.95
CA ASN A 230 -20.89 -11.20 -6.34
C ASN A 230 -22.25 -11.33 -5.59
N PRO A 231 -22.26 -12.00 -4.43
CA PRO A 231 -23.49 -12.29 -3.70
C PRO A 231 -24.16 -11.04 -3.12
N ASP A 232 -23.40 -9.97 -2.85
CA ASP A 232 -23.93 -8.68 -2.43
C ASP A 232 -24.67 -8.00 -3.57
N GLY A 233 -24.04 -7.95 -4.75
CA GLY A 233 -24.69 -7.45 -5.95
C GLY A 233 -25.92 -8.27 -6.33
N ARG A 234 -25.90 -9.60 -6.14
CA ARG A 234 -27.05 -10.47 -6.36
C ARG A 234 -28.20 -10.16 -5.43
N THR A 235 -27.90 -9.99 -4.15
CA THR A 235 -28.89 -9.65 -3.13
C THR A 235 -29.49 -8.27 -3.37
N ASN A 236 -28.68 -7.31 -3.82
CA ASN A 236 -29.09 -5.92 -4.02
C ASN A 236 -29.50 -5.60 -5.47
N ALA A 237 -29.43 -6.58 -6.38
CA ALA A 237 -29.63 -6.46 -7.83
C ALA A 237 -28.80 -5.38 -8.53
N THR A 238 -27.58 -5.16 -8.05
CA THR A 238 -26.60 -4.27 -8.65
C THR A 238 -25.60 -5.06 -9.49
N ARG A 239 -25.10 -4.43 -10.56
CA ARG A 239 -23.99 -4.99 -11.34
C ARG A 239 -22.72 -5.05 -10.49
N ALA A 240 -22.40 -3.91 -9.87
CA ALA A 240 -21.23 -3.72 -9.01
C ALA A 240 -21.36 -4.45 -7.66
N THR A 241 -20.22 -4.61 -6.98
CA THR A 241 -20.16 -5.06 -5.57
C THR A 241 -20.73 -4.00 -4.62
N ALA A 242 -20.80 -4.31 -3.32
CA ALA A 242 -21.22 -3.32 -2.31
C ALA A 242 -20.29 -2.11 -2.21
N LEU A 243 -19.05 -2.20 -2.70
CA LEU A 243 -18.13 -1.06 -2.79
C LEU A 243 -18.43 -0.13 -3.98
N GLY A 244 -19.29 -0.56 -4.91
CA GLY A 244 -19.61 0.17 -6.14
C GLY A 244 -18.65 -0.09 -7.30
N LEU A 245 -17.67 -0.97 -7.11
CA LEU A 245 -16.71 -1.39 -8.14
C LEU A 245 -17.31 -2.50 -9.02
N ASP A 246 -17.00 -2.47 -10.32
CA ASP A 246 -17.25 -3.62 -11.20
C ASP A 246 -16.17 -4.67 -10.92
N PRO A 247 -16.51 -5.83 -10.30
CA PRO A 247 -15.51 -6.81 -9.92
C PRO A 247 -14.86 -7.47 -11.14
N ASN A 248 -15.50 -7.46 -12.32
CA ASN A 248 -14.88 -7.93 -13.55
C ASN A 248 -13.90 -6.90 -14.14
N ARG A 249 -13.30 -6.02 -13.31
CA ARG A 249 -12.25 -5.04 -13.66
C ARG A 249 -11.14 -4.97 -12.61
N ASP A 250 -11.14 -5.86 -11.62
CA ASP A 250 -10.36 -5.73 -10.38
C ASP A 250 -9.44 -6.95 -10.12
N MET A 251 -9.29 -7.87 -11.09
CA MET A 251 -8.53 -9.13 -10.91
C MET A 251 -7.02 -8.96 -10.64
N ILE A 252 -6.46 -7.77 -10.87
CA ILE A 252 -5.05 -7.48 -10.62
C ILE A 252 -4.83 -6.47 -9.48
N THR A 253 -5.84 -5.66 -9.17
CA THR A 253 -5.79 -4.67 -8.09
C THR A 253 -6.24 -5.30 -6.78
N LEU A 254 -7.18 -6.25 -6.84
CA LEU A 254 -7.78 -6.98 -5.72
C LEU A 254 -8.27 -6.05 -4.61
N THR A 255 -9.04 -5.04 -5.00
CA THR A 255 -9.68 -4.09 -4.08
C THR A 255 -10.87 -4.73 -3.38
N THR A 256 -11.57 -5.64 -4.07
CA THR A 256 -12.75 -6.31 -3.53
C THR A 256 -12.41 -7.72 -3.01
N PRO A 257 -12.99 -8.17 -1.88
CA PRO A 257 -12.79 -9.54 -1.42
C PRO A 257 -13.35 -10.58 -2.40
N GLU A 258 -14.34 -10.21 -3.22
CA GLU A 258 -14.90 -11.05 -4.29
C GLU A 258 -13.85 -11.42 -5.35
N THR A 259 -13.05 -10.45 -5.82
CA THR A 259 -11.97 -10.72 -6.79
C THR A 259 -10.79 -11.45 -6.16
N ALA A 260 -10.45 -11.17 -4.91
CA ALA A 260 -9.45 -11.94 -4.18
C ALA A 260 -9.82 -13.43 -4.12
N SER A 261 -11.09 -13.75 -3.83
CA SER A 261 -11.59 -15.13 -3.83
C SER A 261 -11.51 -15.78 -5.21
N PHE A 262 -11.82 -15.05 -6.29
CA PHE A 262 -11.67 -15.55 -7.67
C PHE A 262 -10.22 -15.90 -7.99
N VAL A 263 -9.28 -15.00 -7.69
CA VAL A 263 -7.85 -15.19 -7.96
C VAL A 263 -7.28 -16.39 -7.18
N GLN A 264 -7.61 -16.50 -5.89
CA GLN A 264 -7.21 -17.66 -5.09
C GLN A 264 -7.82 -18.97 -5.63
N THR A 265 -9.05 -18.91 -6.15
CA THR A 265 -9.69 -20.07 -6.78
C THR A 265 -9.01 -20.45 -8.09
N ALA A 266 -8.62 -19.48 -8.93
CA ALA A 266 -7.86 -19.74 -10.16
C ALA A 266 -6.53 -20.45 -9.85
N ASP A 267 -5.78 -19.96 -8.85
CA ASP A 267 -4.51 -20.53 -8.39
C ASP A 267 -4.66 -21.96 -7.83
N ALA A 268 -5.72 -22.19 -7.05
CA ALA A 268 -6.00 -23.49 -6.43
C ALA A 268 -6.56 -24.52 -7.41
N VAL A 269 -7.49 -24.13 -8.30
CA VAL A 269 -8.17 -25.05 -9.22
C VAL A 269 -7.31 -25.35 -10.44
N GLN A 270 -6.60 -24.35 -10.98
CA GLN A 270 -5.81 -24.46 -12.22
C GLN A 270 -6.62 -25.12 -13.34
N ALA A 271 -7.81 -24.58 -13.59
CA ALA A 271 -8.75 -25.15 -14.53
C ALA A 271 -8.14 -25.25 -15.93
N ILE A 272 -8.44 -26.34 -16.64
CA ILE A 272 -8.09 -26.47 -18.07
C ILE A 272 -9.08 -25.67 -18.92
N TYR A 273 -10.29 -25.46 -18.40
CA TYR A 273 -11.27 -24.57 -19.00
C TYR A 273 -11.97 -23.73 -17.94
N ASN A 274 -12.11 -22.43 -18.18
CA ASN A 274 -12.90 -21.51 -17.38
C ASN A 274 -13.94 -20.79 -18.25
N ALA A 275 -15.21 -20.83 -17.86
CA ALA A 275 -16.25 -20.01 -18.47
C ALA A 275 -16.95 -19.16 -17.42
N ASP A 276 -17.10 -17.86 -17.70
CA ASP A 276 -17.85 -16.94 -16.85
C ASP A 276 -19.12 -16.51 -17.56
N PHE A 277 -20.27 -16.75 -16.92
CA PHE A 277 -21.58 -16.46 -17.50
C PHE A 277 -22.07 -15.07 -17.10
N HIS A 278 -22.37 -14.28 -18.13
CA HIS A 278 -22.74 -12.88 -18.14
C HIS A 278 -24.05 -12.62 -18.88
N GLY A 279 -24.54 -11.39 -18.80
CA GLY A 279 -25.56 -10.83 -19.68
C GLY A 279 -25.35 -9.33 -19.95
N TYR A 280 -25.83 -8.74 -21.03
CA TYR A 280 -26.67 -9.34 -22.07
C TYR A 280 -26.34 -8.75 -23.45
N THR A 281 -26.16 -9.61 -24.47
CA THR A 281 -25.76 -9.19 -25.83
C THR A 281 -26.86 -9.34 -26.90
N SER A 282 -28.12 -9.51 -26.51
CA SER A 282 -29.29 -9.68 -27.41
C SER A 282 -29.32 -10.97 -28.25
N VAL A 283 -28.21 -11.68 -28.35
CA VAL A 283 -28.03 -13.04 -28.89
C VAL A 283 -27.00 -13.74 -28.01
N LEU A 284 -27.07 -15.07 -27.89
CA LEU A 284 -25.99 -15.82 -27.22
C LEU A 284 -24.66 -15.48 -27.90
N GLN A 285 -23.70 -15.04 -27.10
CA GLN A 285 -22.33 -14.81 -27.54
C GLN A 285 -21.38 -15.70 -26.76
N MET A 286 -20.49 -16.38 -27.49
CA MET A 286 -19.53 -17.33 -26.95
C MET A 286 -18.14 -17.01 -27.49
N GLU A 287 -17.20 -16.70 -26.60
CA GLU A 287 -15.80 -16.48 -26.94
C GLU A 287 -15.11 -17.73 -27.52
N PRO A 288 -14.04 -17.59 -28.33
CA PRO A 288 -12.97 -16.58 -28.24
C PRO A 288 -13.34 -15.14 -28.65
N THR A 289 -12.62 -14.16 -28.06
CA THR A 289 -12.71 -12.72 -28.36
C THR A 289 -12.29 -12.39 -29.79
N GLY A 290 -12.62 -11.18 -30.25
CA GLY A 290 -12.01 -10.60 -31.44
C GLY A 290 -10.77 -9.76 -31.06
N PRO A 291 -10.14 -9.09 -32.03
CA PRO A 291 -8.97 -8.26 -31.77
C PRO A 291 -9.31 -6.97 -31.00
N PRO A 292 -8.31 -6.36 -30.32
CA PRO A 292 -6.92 -6.80 -30.21
C PRO A 292 -6.69 -7.90 -29.18
N HIS A 293 -5.81 -8.83 -29.51
CA HIS A 293 -5.31 -9.84 -28.59
C HIS A 293 -4.18 -9.33 -27.69
N GLY A 294 -4.19 -9.72 -26.41
CA GLY A 294 -3.24 -9.26 -25.41
C GLY A 294 -1.88 -9.96 -25.53
N SER A 295 -0.79 -9.20 -25.40
CA SER A 295 0.53 -9.72 -25.75
C SER A 295 0.94 -10.95 -24.92
N ASN A 296 0.52 -11.10 -23.66
CA ASN A 296 1.14 -12.11 -22.78
C ASN A 296 0.44 -13.49 -22.73
N TYR A 297 -0.50 -13.77 -23.61
CA TYR A 297 -1.21 -15.06 -23.66
C TYR A 297 -0.64 -16.03 -24.70
N GLU A 298 -0.81 -17.34 -24.46
CA GLU A 298 -0.31 -18.41 -25.34
C GLU A 298 -1.35 -18.82 -26.42
N TYR A 299 -1.73 -17.90 -27.30
CA TYR A 299 -2.85 -18.09 -28.26
C TYR A 299 -2.71 -19.32 -29.17
N ASP A 300 -1.47 -19.71 -29.53
CA ASP A 300 -1.21 -20.91 -30.32
C ASP A 300 -1.67 -22.20 -29.63
N LEU A 301 -1.76 -22.19 -28.30
CA LEU A 301 -2.17 -23.33 -27.49
C LEU A 301 -3.68 -23.38 -27.23
N TYR A 302 -4.38 -22.24 -27.18
CA TYR A 302 -5.77 -22.23 -26.74
C TYR A 302 -6.79 -21.80 -27.81
N ILE A 303 -6.49 -20.89 -28.76
CA ILE A 303 -7.42 -20.54 -29.85
C ILE A 303 -7.93 -21.78 -30.61
N PRO A 304 -7.08 -22.76 -30.97
CA PRO A 304 -7.52 -23.92 -31.74
C PRO A 304 -8.69 -24.66 -31.11
N HIS A 305 -8.61 -24.89 -29.80
CA HIS A 305 -9.66 -25.59 -29.07
C HIS A 305 -10.79 -24.67 -28.63
N ASN A 306 -10.52 -23.39 -28.33
CA ASN A 306 -11.55 -22.45 -27.90
C ASN A 306 -12.55 -22.17 -29.02
N TYR A 307 -12.07 -21.93 -30.23
CA TYR A 307 -12.94 -21.72 -31.39
C TYR A 307 -13.73 -23.00 -31.76
N ALA A 308 -13.07 -24.17 -31.71
CA ALA A 308 -13.75 -25.44 -31.97
C ALA A 308 -14.82 -25.78 -30.91
N LEU A 309 -14.61 -25.36 -29.65
CA LEU A 309 -15.61 -25.44 -28.59
C LEU A 309 -16.77 -24.47 -28.86
N ALA A 310 -16.50 -23.22 -29.22
CA ALA A 310 -17.54 -22.24 -29.56
C ALA A 310 -18.44 -22.71 -30.71
N LEU A 311 -17.87 -23.33 -31.75
CA LEU A 311 -18.64 -23.97 -32.82
C LEU A 311 -19.48 -25.17 -32.34
N ALA A 312 -18.99 -25.93 -31.35
CA ALA A 312 -19.75 -27.03 -30.76
C ALA A 312 -20.94 -26.52 -29.94
N VAL A 313 -20.74 -25.43 -29.18
CA VAL A 313 -21.81 -24.71 -28.47
C VAL A 313 -22.83 -24.15 -29.47
N GLU A 314 -22.37 -23.44 -30.50
CA GLU A 314 -23.21 -22.90 -31.57
C GLU A 314 -24.14 -23.99 -32.14
N LYS A 315 -23.57 -25.11 -32.56
CA LYS A 315 -24.33 -26.24 -33.12
C LYS A 315 -25.30 -26.84 -32.11
N HIS A 316 -24.89 -27.01 -30.85
CA HIS A 316 -25.71 -27.64 -29.82
C HIS A 316 -26.90 -26.77 -29.45
N VAL A 317 -26.65 -25.53 -29.03
CA VAL A 317 -27.67 -24.61 -28.54
C VAL A 317 -28.66 -24.24 -29.65
N THR A 318 -28.18 -23.98 -30.87
CA THR A 318 -29.08 -23.65 -31.98
C THR A 318 -29.96 -24.83 -32.39
N GLY A 319 -29.42 -26.05 -32.35
CA GLY A 319 -30.15 -27.29 -32.59
C GLY A 319 -31.27 -27.58 -31.60
N LYS A 320 -31.24 -26.99 -30.39
CA LYS A 320 -32.32 -27.11 -29.40
C LYS A 320 -33.57 -26.33 -29.77
N GLN A 321 -33.45 -25.31 -30.64
CA GLN A 321 -34.58 -24.48 -31.09
C GLN A 321 -35.44 -23.95 -29.92
N ILE A 322 -34.78 -23.47 -28.87
CA ILE A 322 -35.41 -22.98 -27.64
C ILE A 322 -36.47 -21.91 -27.99
N PRO A 323 -37.76 -22.11 -27.65
CA PRO A 323 -38.82 -21.19 -28.02
C PRO A 323 -38.57 -19.77 -27.49
N GLY A 324 -38.59 -18.78 -28.40
CA GLY A 324 -38.37 -17.37 -28.05
C GLY A 324 -36.89 -16.97 -27.92
N ASN A 325 -35.95 -17.89 -28.14
CA ASN A 325 -34.54 -17.56 -28.22
C ASN A 325 -34.23 -16.67 -29.45
N THR A 326 -33.13 -15.92 -29.37
CA THR A 326 -32.61 -15.10 -30.45
C THR A 326 -31.36 -15.72 -31.08
N TYR A 327 -31.17 -15.40 -32.35
CA TYR A 327 -30.14 -15.98 -33.21
C TYR A 327 -29.50 -14.89 -34.06
N LEU A 328 -28.28 -15.16 -34.53
CA LEU A 328 -27.64 -14.33 -35.53
C LEU A 328 -28.15 -14.75 -36.92
N SER A 329 -28.49 -13.79 -37.79
CA SER A 329 -29.01 -14.13 -39.12
C SER A 329 -27.98 -14.82 -40.03
N ALA A 330 -26.69 -14.52 -39.89
CA ALA A 330 -25.56 -15.06 -40.65
C ALA A 330 -24.22 -14.68 -39.97
N PRO A 331 -23.11 -15.43 -40.16
CA PRO A 331 -21.79 -15.09 -39.64
C PRO A 331 -21.18 -13.87 -40.36
N LYS A 332 -20.17 -13.23 -39.76
CA LYS A 332 -19.44 -12.07 -40.31
C LYS A 332 -20.32 -10.90 -40.76
N ALA A 333 -21.49 -10.73 -40.17
CA ALA A 333 -22.34 -9.61 -40.52
C ALA A 333 -21.71 -8.29 -40.03
N THR A 334 -20.98 -7.60 -40.91
CA THR A 334 -20.37 -6.29 -40.63
C THR A 334 -21.45 -5.21 -40.70
N GLY A 335 -21.81 -4.66 -39.54
CA GLY A 335 -23.11 -4.00 -39.38
C GLY A 335 -24.28 -5.00 -39.49
N THR A 336 -25.46 -4.62 -38.97
CA THR A 336 -26.73 -5.38 -38.93
C THR A 336 -26.73 -6.85 -39.40
N GLY A 337 -25.95 -7.73 -38.76
CA GLY A 337 -26.41 -9.10 -38.53
C GLY A 337 -27.66 -8.93 -37.69
N SER A 338 -28.82 -9.05 -38.33
CA SER A 338 -30.06 -8.75 -37.63
C SER A 338 -30.27 -9.87 -36.64
N ILE A 339 -30.39 -9.51 -35.36
CA ILE A 339 -30.83 -10.44 -34.33
C ILE A 339 -32.25 -10.86 -34.72
N VAL A 340 -32.43 -12.14 -34.98
CA VAL A 340 -33.71 -12.73 -35.37
C VAL A 340 -34.21 -13.67 -34.28
N ASN A 341 -35.51 -13.85 -34.20
CA ASN A 341 -36.16 -14.83 -33.32
C ASN A 341 -36.65 -16.08 -34.09
N THR A 342 -36.30 -16.17 -35.37
CA THR A 342 -36.45 -17.38 -36.17
C THR A 342 -35.17 -18.20 -36.01
N PRO A 343 -35.25 -19.50 -35.69
CA PRO A 343 -34.06 -20.35 -35.57
C PRO A 343 -33.16 -20.28 -36.80
N THR A 344 -31.88 -20.03 -36.56
CA THR A 344 -30.77 -20.18 -37.52
C THR A 344 -29.70 -21.07 -36.88
N ASP A 345 -28.69 -21.42 -37.66
CA ASP A 345 -27.55 -22.22 -37.16
C ASP A 345 -26.47 -21.37 -36.47
N TYR A 346 -26.73 -20.07 -36.19
CA TYR A 346 -25.69 -19.13 -35.76
C TYR A 346 -25.96 -18.45 -34.42
N ILE A 347 -24.94 -18.48 -33.56
CA ILE A 347 -24.78 -17.59 -32.41
C ILE A 347 -23.76 -16.51 -32.78
N LYS A 348 -23.41 -15.61 -31.85
CA LYS A 348 -22.29 -14.69 -32.06
C LYS A 348 -20.99 -15.31 -31.51
N ILE A 349 -19.99 -15.49 -32.36
CA ILE A 349 -18.64 -15.90 -31.95
C ILE A 349 -17.71 -14.71 -32.22
N PRO A 350 -17.27 -13.94 -31.20
CA PRO A 350 -16.55 -12.68 -31.41
C PRO A 350 -15.34 -12.79 -32.34
N TYR A 351 -14.52 -13.84 -32.21
CA TYR A 351 -13.38 -14.09 -33.11
C TYR A 351 -13.77 -14.11 -34.60
N ARG A 352 -14.94 -14.67 -34.94
CA ARG A 352 -15.46 -14.71 -36.32
C ARG A 352 -16.22 -13.44 -36.68
N ASP A 353 -16.97 -12.88 -35.73
CA ASP A 353 -18.07 -11.96 -36.00
C ASP A 353 -17.82 -10.50 -35.56
N THR A 354 -16.75 -10.22 -34.80
CA THR A 354 -16.45 -8.90 -34.21
C THR A 354 -15.07 -8.39 -34.62
N PRO A 355 -14.96 -7.54 -35.67
CA PRO A 355 -13.67 -7.08 -36.20
C PRO A 355 -12.97 -6.02 -35.33
N SER A 356 -13.62 -5.49 -34.29
CA SER A 356 -13.02 -4.63 -33.26
C SER A 356 -13.99 -4.41 -32.09
N GLY A 357 -13.48 -4.17 -30.88
CA GLY A 357 -14.25 -3.69 -29.73
C GLY A 357 -14.84 -4.76 -28.80
N TRP A 358 -14.48 -6.03 -28.99
CA TRP A 358 -14.71 -7.10 -28.02
C TRP A 358 -13.41 -7.89 -27.83
N ASP A 359 -12.55 -7.37 -26.96
CA ASP A 359 -11.16 -7.77 -26.80
C ASP A 359 -10.87 -8.47 -25.48
N ASP A 360 -9.74 -9.17 -25.47
CA ASP A 360 -9.12 -9.84 -24.33
C ASP A 360 -7.78 -9.20 -23.96
N PHE A 361 -7.54 -7.95 -24.35
CA PHE A 361 -6.25 -7.29 -24.20
C PHE A 361 -5.84 -7.15 -22.71
N PRO A 362 -6.69 -6.65 -21.79
CA PRO A 362 -6.29 -6.46 -20.40
C PRO A 362 -6.45 -7.73 -19.53
N PRO A 363 -5.58 -7.96 -18.53
CA PRO A 363 -5.60 -9.12 -17.64
C PRO A 363 -6.57 -8.95 -16.45
N ILE A 364 -7.60 -8.13 -16.60
CA ILE A 364 -8.46 -7.67 -15.47
C ILE A 364 -9.84 -8.32 -15.44
N PHE A 365 -10.15 -9.14 -16.44
CA PHE A 365 -11.41 -9.87 -16.56
C PHE A 365 -11.23 -11.31 -16.06
N THR A 366 -12.30 -11.95 -15.58
CA THR A 366 -12.30 -13.33 -15.10
C THR A 366 -11.68 -14.31 -16.12
N ALA A 367 -12.20 -14.31 -17.35
CA ALA A 367 -11.75 -15.20 -18.41
C ALA A 367 -10.28 -14.95 -18.81
N GLN A 368 -9.87 -13.69 -18.91
CA GLN A 368 -8.50 -13.32 -19.28
C GLN A 368 -7.50 -13.67 -18.19
N TYR A 369 -7.85 -13.43 -16.92
CA TYR A 369 -6.98 -13.78 -15.79
C TYR A 369 -6.75 -15.30 -15.71
N ALA A 370 -7.80 -16.10 -15.89
CA ALA A 370 -7.70 -17.56 -15.87
C ALA A 370 -6.82 -18.13 -17.01
N ALA A 371 -6.71 -17.43 -18.15
CA ALA A 371 -5.90 -17.87 -19.29
C ALA A 371 -4.39 -18.00 -18.96
N PHE A 372 -3.88 -17.21 -17.99
CA PHE A 372 -2.49 -17.32 -17.54
C PHE A 372 -2.14 -18.65 -16.89
N TYR A 373 -3.14 -19.41 -16.42
CA TYR A 373 -2.97 -20.77 -15.88
C TYR A 373 -3.06 -21.86 -16.96
N GLY A 374 -2.95 -21.48 -18.25
CA GLY A 374 -3.03 -22.40 -19.38
C GLY A 374 -4.44 -22.91 -19.67
N ALA A 375 -5.47 -22.19 -19.20
CA ALA A 375 -6.86 -22.50 -19.46
C ALA A 375 -7.28 -22.02 -20.86
N ILE A 376 -8.14 -22.78 -21.55
CA ILE A 376 -9.04 -22.18 -22.55
C ILE A 376 -10.15 -21.43 -21.81
N THR A 377 -10.50 -20.22 -22.24
CA THR A 377 -11.42 -19.36 -21.46
C THR A 377 -12.52 -18.73 -22.30
N ALA A 378 -13.66 -18.44 -21.66
CA ALA A 378 -14.76 -17.78 -22.35
C ALA A 378 -15.60 -16.89 -21.42
N THR A 379 -15.81 -15.65 -21.84
CA THR A 379 -17.00 -14.87 -21.44
C THR A 379 -18.19 -15.38 -22.24
N VAL A 380 -19.24 -15.81 -21.54
CA VAL A 380 -20.51 -16.26 -22.14
C VAL A 380 -21.58 -15.20 -21.90
N GLU A 381 -22.06 -14.55 -22.94
CA GLU A 381 -23.05 -13.47 -22.84
C GLU A 381 -24.43 -13.96 -23.29
N ILE A 382 -25.40 -13.92 -22.39
CA ILE A 382 -26.75 -14.48 -22.62
C ILE A 382 -27.67 -13.48 -23.36
N PRO A 383 -28.69 -13.97 -24.11
CA PRO A 383 -29.36 -13.14 -25.10
C PRO A 383 -30.24 -12.03 -24.51
N TRP A 384 -31.26 -12.34 -23.74
CA TRP A 384 -32.32 -11.36 -23.46
C TRP A 384 -31.96 -10.38 -22.35
N SER A 385 -31.88 -9.09 -22.68
CA SER A 385 -31.64 -8.05 -21.67
C SER A 385 -32.81 -7.86 -20.70
N ARG A 386 -32.48 -7.30 -19.52
CA ARG A 386 -33.44 -6.94 -18.47
C ARG A 386 -34.44 -5.86 -18.91
N ASN A 387 -34.01 -4.90 -19.72
CA ASN A 387 -34.84 -3.78 -20.18
C ASN A 387 -35.65 -4.12 -21.46
N ARG A 388 -36.91 -3.69 -21.52
CA ARG A 388 -37.76 -3.81 -22.73
C ARG A 388 -37.32 -2.86 -23.87
N ASN A 389 -36.65 -1.76 -23.54
CA ASN A 389 -36.13 -0.77 -24.49
C ASN A 389 -34.61 -0.93 -24.63
N ALA A 390 -34.17 -1.81 -25.53
CA ALA A 390 -32.75 -1.98 -25.84
C ALA A 390 -32.21 -0.70 -26.51
N GLY A 391 -31.23 -0.05 -25.85
CA GLY A 391 -30.57 1.16 -26.33
C GLY A 391 -29.88 2.01 -25.26
N ASN A 392 -29.96 1.67 -23.97
CA ASN A 392 -29.36 2.46 -22.90
C ASN A 392 -28.58 1.56 -21.92
N THR A 393 -27.28 1.82 -21.77
CA THR A 393 -26.31 1.18 -20.86
C THR A 393 -26.48 1.60 -19.39
N GLY A 394 -27.66 2.13 -19.03
CA GLY A 394 -27.96 2.55 -17.67
C GLY A 394 -28.45 1.38 -16.82
N SER A 395 -27.72 1.09 -15.75
CA SER A 395 -27.97 0.08 -14.71
C SER A 395 -29.24 0.29 -13.87
N GLY A 396 -30.24 1.01 -14.38
CA GLY A 396 -31.47 1.35 -13.66
C GLY A 396 -32.73 0.94 -14.42
N GLY A 397 -33.50 -0.01 -13.86
CA GLY A 397 -34.93 0.21 -13.74
C GLY A 397 -35.95 -0.68 -14.46
N VAL A 398 -35.60 -1.82 -15.09
CA VAL A 398 -36.64 -2.81 -15.46
C VAL A 398 -36.20 -4.23 -15.11
N LEU A 399 -37.08 -4.95 -14.41
CA LEU A 399 -36.92 -6.37 -14.12
C LEU A 399 -37.02 -7.18 -15.40
N ILE A 400 -36.19 -8.22 -15.51
CA ILE A 400 -36.38 -9.22 -16.56
C ILE A 400 -37.76 -9.87 -16.40
N SER A 401 -38.46 -10.11 -17.50
CA SER A 401 -39.73 -10.85 -17.45
C SER A 401 -39.48 -12.34 -17.22
N ALA A 402 -40.37 -13.02 -16.49
CA ALA A 402 -40.28 -14.47 -16.24
C ALA A 402 -40.03 -15.30 -17.52
N ASP A 403 -40.68 -14.96 -18.64
CA ASP A 403 -40.45 -15.65 -19.92
C ASP A 403 -39.01 -15.51 -20.43
N ARG A 404 -38.41 -14.32 -20.28
CA ARG A 404 -37.03 -14.07 -20.70
C ARG A 404 -36.03 -14.74 -19.75
N ALA A 405 -36.31 -14.72 -18.44
CA ALA A 405 -35.53 -15.44 -17.45
C ALA A 405 -35.49 -16.95 -17.75
N LYS A 406 -36.63 -17.57 -18.09
CA LYS A 406 -36.71 -18.97 -18.52
C LYS A 406 -35.88 -19.24 -19.76
N ILE A 407 -36.01 -18.40 -20.80
CA ILE A 407 -35.25 -18.56 -22.04
C ILE A 407 -33.74 -18.45 -21.78
N ASN A 408 -33.30 -17.41 -21.07
CA ASN A 408 -31.89 -17.22 -20.74
C ASN A 408 -31.35 -18.36 -19.88
N THR A 409 -32.11 -18.84 -18.91
CA THR A 409 -31.71 -19.99 -18.06
C THR A 409 -31.55 -21.26 -18.89
N GLU A 410 -32.48 -21.55 -19.80
CA GLU A 410 -32.39 -22.70 -20.70
C GLU A 410 -31.19 -22.59 -21.67
N VAL A 411 -30.97 -21.40 -22.25
CA VAL A 411 -29.82 -21.13 -23.11
C VAL A 411 -28.51 -21.34 -22.34
N SER A 412 -28.41 -20.82 -21.12
CA SER A 412 -27.25 -21.03 -20.24
C SER A 412 -27.04 -22.50 -19.92
N TYR A 413 -28.10 -23.22 -19.56
CA TYR A 413 -28.04 -24.65 -19.22
C TYR A 413 -27.51 -25.47 -20.41
N GLU A 414 -28.07 -25.29 -21.60
CA GLU A 414 -27.64 -26.01 -22.80
C GLU A 414 -26.22 -25.63 -23.23
N THR A 415 -25.79 -24.40 -22.93
CA THR A 415 -24.39 -23.97 -23.13
C THR A 415 -23.44 -24.71 -22.19
N MET A 416 -23.77 -24.83 -20.90
CA MET A 416 -22.97 -25.59 -19.92
C MET A 416 -22.88 -27.08 -20.30
N VAL A 417 -23.98 -27.67 -20.77
CA VAL A 417 -24.00 -29.06 -21.28
C VAL A 417 -23.03 -29.21 -22.45
N ALA A 418 -23.11 -28.34 -23.45
CA ALA A 418 -22.26 -28.39 -24.64
C ALA A 418 -20.77 -28.23 -24.31
N ILE A 419 -20.44 -27.34 -23.37
CA ILE A 419 -19.09 -27.14 -22.84
C ILE A 419 -18.56 -28.44 -22.24
N VAL A 420 -19.28 -29.03 -21.28
CA VAL A 420 -18.82 -30.22 -20.56
C VAL A 420 -18.75 -31.43 -21.50
N ASP A 421 -19.68 -31.57 -22.44
CA ASP A 421 -19.65 -32.63 -23.45
C ASP A 421 -18.47 -32.49 -24.42
N TYR A 422 -18.07 -31.26 -24.76
CA TYR A 422 -16.86 -31.02 -25.55
C TYR A 422 -15.61 -31.48 -24.81
N LEU A 423 -15.48 -31.06 -23.55
CA LEU A 423 -14.31 -31.32 -22.71
C LEU A 423 -14.19 -32.78 -22.26
N ASN A 424 -15.31 -33.49 -22.10
CA ASN A 424 -15.32 -34.90 -21.69
C ASN A 424 -14.82 -35.87 -22.79
N ARG A 425 -14.55 -35.39 -24.02
CA ARG A 425 -13.98 -36.22 -25.09
C ARG A 425 -12.52 -36.55 -24.77
N PRO A 426 -12.11 -37.82 -24.72
CA PRO A 426 -10.75 -38.19 -24.29
C PRO A 426 -9.60 -37.56 -25.08
N ALA A 427 -9.75 -37.38 -26.39
CA ALA A 427 -8.73 -36.74 -27.22
C ALA A 427 -8.60 -35.25 -26.89
N VAL A 428 -9.73 -34.55 -26.79
CA VAL A 428 -9.78 -33.11 -26.43
C VAL A 428 -9.19 -32.88 -25.04
N ALA A 429 -9.63 -33.65 -24.04
CA ALA A 429 -9.12 -33.54 -22.67
C ALA A 429 -7.60 -33.72 -22.59
N LYS A 430 -7.06 -34.68 -23.36
CA LYS A 430 -5.63 -34.95 -23.42
C LYS A 430 -4.86 -33.82 -24.10
N ASP A 431 -5.34 -33.32 -25.23
CA ASP A 431 -4.67 -32.24 -25.97
C ASP A 431 -4.64 -30.96 -25.12
N LEU A 432 -5.76 -30.62 -24.46
CA LEU A 432 -5.82 -29.46 -23.57
C LEU A 432 -4.91 -29.59 -22.34
N LEU A 433 -4.80 -30.78 -21.74
CA LEU A 433 -3.84 -31.03 -20.66
C LEU A 433 -2.39 -30.83 -21.13
N LEU A 434 -2.07 -31.30 -22.34
CA LEU A 434 -0.74 -31.10 -22.93
C LEU A 434 -0.46 -29.61 -23.21
N ASN A 435 -1.48 -28.86 -23.63
CA ASN A 435 -1.37 -27.42 -23.84
C ASN A 435 -1.11 -26.68 -22.52
N GLN A 436 -1.84 -27.00 -21.45
CA GLN A 436 -1.58 -26.42 -20.12
C GLN A 436 -0.16 -26.75 -19.61
N ILE A 437 0.28 -28.00 -19.76
CA ILE A 437 1.66 -28.40 -19.42
C ILE A 437 2.67 -27.58 -20.24
N GLU A 438 2.39 -27.35 -21.53
CA GLU A 438 3.26 -26.58 -22.41
C GLU A 438 3.32 -25.10 -22.03
N THR A 439 2.20 -24.47 -21.64
CA THR A 439 2.17 -23.10 -21.10
C THR A 439 3.12 -22.95 -19.92
N PHE A 440 3.01 -23.81 -18.90
CA PHE A 440 3.90 -23.75 -17.74
C PHE A 440 5.34 -24.11 -18.09
N ARG A 441 5.56 -25.04 -19.03
CA ARG A 441 6.91 -25.38 -19.50
C ARG A 441 7.62 -24.18 -20.12
N ARG A 442 6.94 -23.44 -21.01
CA ARG A 442 7.47 -22.20 -21.60
C ARG A 442 7.78 -21.18 -20.51
N GLY A 443 6.93 -21.09 -19.47
CA GLY A 443 7.17 -20.30 -18.27
C GLY A 443 8.49 -20.63 -17.58
N VAL A 444 8.62 -21.87 -17.11
CA VAL A 444 9.77 -22.35 -16.32
C VAL A 444 11.08 -22.34 -17.12
N GLU A 445 11.03 -22.62 -18.43
CA GLU A 445 12.23 -22.58 -19.29
C GLU A 445 12.57 -21.17 -19.80
N GLY A 446 11.76 -20.16 -19.45
CA GLY A 446 11.98 -18.78 -19.89
C GLY A 446 11.79 -18.57 -21.39
N GLU A 447 10.97 -19.39 -22.04
CA GLU A 447 10.67 -19.24 -23.46
C GLU A 447 9.58 -18.18 -23.68
N PRO A 448 9.71 -17.29 -24.69
CA PRO A 448 8.64 -16.38 -25.05
C PRO A 448 7.44 -17.15 -25.62
N LYS A 449 6.26 -16.50 -25.66
CA LYS A 449 5.10 -17.05 -26.37
C LYS A 449 5.41 -17.29 -27.84
N VAL A 450 4.68 -18.20 -28.48
CA VAL A 450 4.73 -18.34 -29.94
C VAL A 450 3.74 -17.34 -30.55
N ALA A 451 4.26 -16.31 -31.22
CA ALA A 451 3.42 -15.38 -31.98
C ALA A 451 2.77 -16.07 -33.18
N LEU A 452 1.50 -15.76 -33.44
CA LEU A 452 0.78 -16.24 -34.62
C LEU A 452 1.11 -15.34 -35.81
N THR A 453 1.80 -15.88 -36.80
CA THR A 453 2.29 -15.13 -37.97
C THR A 453 1.84 -15.81 -39.25
N THR A 454 1.83 -15.06 -40.36
CA THR A 454 1.56 -15.62 -41.70
C THR A 454 2.46 -16.81 -42.05
N GLY A 455 3.67 -16.87 -41.47
CA GLY A 455 4.64 -17.92 -41.74
C GLY A 455 4.44 -19.22 -40.96
N ASN A 456 3.77 -19.21 -39.80
CA ASN A 456 3.61 -20.39 -38.93
C ASN A 456 2.16 -20.82 -38.70
N ILE A 457 1.17 -19.98 -39.05
CA ILE A 457 -0.26 -20.24 -38.83
C ILE A 457 -0.72 -21.60 -39.38
N ALA A 458 -0.17 -22.04 -40.51
CA ALA A 458 -0.51 -23.32 -41.13
C ALA A 458 -0.10 -24.52 -40.25
N ASP A 459 1.00 -24.39 -39.51
CA ASP A 459 1.65 -25.46 -38.75
C ASP A 459 1.22 -25.51 -37.27
N VAL A 460 0.40 -24.56 -36.81
CA VAL A 460 -0.12 -24.56 -35.43
C VAL A 460 -0.93 -25.85 -35.18
N PRO A 461 -0.58 -26.65 -34.16
CA PRO A 461 -1.29 -27.90 -33.86
C PRO A 461 -2.71 -27.68 -33.35
N GLY A 462 -3.53 -28.73 -33.44
CA GLY A 462 -4.91 -28.73 -32.93
C GLY A 462 -5.97 -28.57 -34.03
N PRO A 463 -7.23 -28.29 -33.66
CA PRO A 463 -8.30 -28.06 -34.63
C PRO A 463 -8.00 -26.89 -35.58
N ASP A 464 -8.36 -27.03 -36.86
CA ASP A 464 -7.99 -26.06 -37.92
C ASP A 464 -9.05 -25.00 -38.21
N GLN A 465 -10.27 -25.12 -37.66
CA GLN A 465 -11.42 -24.30 -38.07
C GLN A 465 -11.20 -22.78 -37.89
N TRP A 466 -10.36 -22.39 -36.93
CA TRP A 466 -10.04 -20.99 -36.62
C TRP A 466 -9.07 -20.35 -37.63
N LYS A 467 -8.24 -21.15 -38.32
CA LYS A 467 -7.18 -20.63 -39.20
C LYS A 467 -7.73 -19.82 -40.38
N ALA A 468 -8.97 -20.11 -40.80
CA ALA A 468 -9.66 -19.36 -41.84
C ALA A 468 -10.21 -18.00 -41.36
N GLU A 469 -10.28 -17.80 -40.05
CA GLU A 469 -10.75 -16.58 -39.39
C GLU A 469 -9.61 -15.67 -38.93
N TRP A 470 -8.41 -16.21 -38.75
CA TRP A 470 -7.24 -15.45 -38.32
C TRP A 470 -6.93 -14.27 -39.25
N ASP A 471 -6.73 -13.09 -38.68
CA ASP A 471 -6.33 -11.87 -39.36
C ASP A 471 -4.84 -11.57 -39.10
N SER A 472 -4.14 -11.12 -40.12
CA SER A 472 -2.77 -10.63 -40.02
C SER A 472 -2.59 -9.36 -39.17
N THR A 473 -3.67 -8.74 -38.71
CA THR A 473 -3.60 -7.64 -37.74
C THR A 473 -3.51 -8.14 -36.29
N ASP A 474 -3.51 -9.47 -36.09
CA ASP A 474 -3.79 -10.13 -34.82
C ASP A 474 -2.62 -11.00 -34.32
N ASP A 475 -2.25 -10.82 -33.05
CA ASP A 475 -1.22 -11.57 -32.29
C ASP A 475 0.15 -11.79 -32.99
N GLN A 476 0.60 -10.82 -33.78
CA GLN A 476 1.85 -10.95 -34.55
C GLN A 476 3.10 -10.56 -33.79
N GLU A 477 2.95 -9.80 -32.71
CA GLU A 477 4.09 -9.16 -32.05
C GLU A 477 4.90 -10.17 -31.24
N ALA A 478 6.22 -10.12 -31.43
CA ALA A 478 7.18 -10.80 -30.60
C ALA A 478 7.39 -10.01 -29.30
N ILE A 479 7.49 -10.73 -28.19
CA ILE A 479 7.72 -10.12 -26.88
C ILE A 479 9.16 -10.35 -26.48
N THR A 480 9.80 -9.28 -26.04
CA THR A 480 11.12 -9.36 -25.41
C THR A 480 10.90 -9.44 -23.91
N LEU A 481 11.37 -10.52 -23.31
CA LEU A 481 11.25 -10.75 -21.87
C LEU A 481 12.59 -10.47 -21.19
N PRO A 482 12.59 -9.78 -20.04
CA PRO A 482 13.81 -9.61 -19.26
C PRO A 482 14.22 -10.94 -18.60
N ARG A 483 15.45 -11.01 -18.07
CA ARG A 483 15.84 -12.13 -17.21
C ARG A 483 15.03 -12.12 -15.93
N ALA A 484 14.88 -10.93 -15.36
CA ALA A 484 14.11 -10.66 -14.16
C ALA A 484 13.66 -9.21 -14.13
N TYR A 485 12.61 -8.95 -13.36
CA TYR A 485 12.34 -7.62 -12.82
C TYR A 485 12.96 -7.53 -11.43
N VAL A 486 13.68 -6.44 -11.14
CA VAL A 486 14.28 -6.17 -9.84
C VAL A 486 13.61 -4.96 -9.22
N ILE A 487 13.11 -5.10 -8.00
CA ILE A 487 12.54 -4.01 -7.21
C ILE A 487 13.60 -3.67 -6.15
N PRO A 488 14.37 -2.59 -6.31
CA PRO A 488 15.45 -2.24 -5.41
C PRO A 488 14.91 -1.92 -4.00
N VAL A 489 15.79 -2.05 -3.01
CA VAL A 489 15.58 -1.61 -1.63
C VAL A 489 16.61 -0.54 -1.25
N GLY A 490 16.30 0.26 -0.23
CA GLY A 490 17.18 1.34 0.24
C GLY A 490 17.06 2.60 -0.63
N ASP A 491 18.14 3.38 -0.70
CA ASP A 491 18.15 4.73 -1.32
C ASP A 491 17.82 4.74 -2.82
N ASP A 492 17.98 3.61 -3.51
CA ASP A 492 17.67 3.46 -4.94
C ASP A 492 16.17 3.19 -5.20
N GLN A 493 15.33 3.22 -4.17
CA GLN A 493 13.88 3.00 -4.26
C GLN A 493 13.10 4.24 -3.86
N ARG A 494 12.28 4.78 -4.77
CA ARG A 494 11.42 5.95 -4.56
C ARG A 494 10.52 5.81 -3.34
N SER A 495 9.90 4.65 -3.14
CA SER A 495 9.02 4.38 -2.00
C SER A 495 9.13 2.92 -1.56
N ALA A 496 9.70 2.71 -0.37
CA ALA A 496 9.80 1.38 0.22
C ALA A 496 8.42 0.78 0.53
N SER A 497 7.47 1.59 0.98
CA SER A 497 6.11 1.15 1.31
C SER A 497 5.30 0.76 0.07
N ASP A 498 5.39 1.54 -1.02
CA ASP A 498 4.76 1.17 -2.29
C ASP A 498 5.44 -0.06 -2.93
N ALA A 499 6.77 -0.21 -2.79
CA ALA A 499 7.50 -1.40 -3.22
C ALA A 499 7.03 -2.67 -2.48
N ASN A 500 6.89 -2.59 -1.15
CA ASN A 500 6.36 -3.68 -0.34
C ASN A 500 4.90 -4.02 -0.74
N ARG A 501 4.04 -3.01 -0.95
CA ARG A 501 2.67 -3.23 -1.44
C ARG A 501 2.66 -3.93 -2.80
N LEU A 502 3.48 -3.46 -3.75
CA LEU A 502 3.60 -4.09 -5.07
C LEU A 502 4.02 -5.55 -4.93
N VAL A 503 5.08 -5.83 -4.19
CA VAL A 503 5.59 -7.20 -4.01
C VAL A 503 4.55 -8.11 -3.37
N GLN A 504 3.88 -7.65 -2.32
CA GLN A 504 2.82 -8.43 -1.69
C GLN A 504 1.71 -8.71 -2.70
N ARG A 505 1.30 -7.72 -3.49
CA ARG A 505 0.30 -7.93 -4.54
C ARG A 505 0.73 -8.96 -5.58
N LEU A 506 2.00 -8.95 -6.02
CA LEU A 506 2.53 -9.95 -6.95
C LEU A 506 2.45 -11.37 -6.36
N ILE A 507 2.74 -11.53 -5.08
CA ILE A 507 2.62 -12.81 -4.35
C ILE A 507 1.15 -13.24 -4.26
N ASP A 508 0.24 -12.31 -3.94
CA ASP A 508 -1.20 -12.58 -3.79
C ASP A 508 -1.83 -13.10 -5.10
N VAL A 509 -1.35 -12.62 -6.25
CA VAL A 509 -1.78 -13.08 -7.58
C VAL A 509 -1.01 -14.33 -8.07
N GLY A 510 -0.24 -14.96 -7.18
CA GLY A 510 0.41 -16.26 -7.41
C GLY A 510 1.78 -16.22 -8.06
N LEU A 511 2.38 -15.03 -8.24
CA LEU A 511 3.73 -14.91 -8.82
C LEU A 511 4.81 -15.33 -7.82
N GLU A 512 5.92 -15.81 -8.37
CA GLU A 512 7.09 -16.19 -7.59
C GLU A 512 8.03 -15.00 -7.47
N VAL A 513 8.25 -14.57 -6.22
CA VAL A 513 9.16 -13.48 -5.89
C VAL A 513 10.21 -14.01 -4.91
N GLY A 514 11.47 -13.59 -5.09
CA GLY A 514 12.54 -13.85 -4.14
C GLY A 514 13.30 -12.59 -3.74
N THR A 515 14.17 -12.68 -2.74
CA THR A 515 15.06 -11.61 -2.30
C THR A 515 16.51 -11.98 -2.58
N LEU A 516 17.31 -11.05 -3.11
CA LEU A 516 18.75 -11.27 -3.35
C LEU A 516 19.49 -11.60 -2.05
N ASP A 517 20.29 -12.67 -2.06
CA ASP A 517 21.02 -13.14 -0.87
C ASP A 517 22.27 -12.30 -0.57
N ALA A 518 22.74 -11.53 -1.55
CA ALA A 518 23.90 -10.64 -1.49
C ALA A 518 23.78 -9.48 -2.49
N ASP A 519 24.56 -8.42 -2.29
CA ASP A 519 24.69 -7.33 -3.26
C ASP A 519 25.07 -7.91 -4.63
N THR A 520 24.34 -7.52 -5.66
CA THR A 520 24.42 -8.13 -6.99
C THR A 520 24.49 -7.04 -8.06
N THR A 521 25.54 -7.09 -8.89
CA THR A 521 25.71 -6.13 -9.99
C THR A 521 25.27 -6.74 -11.32
N VAL A 522 24.32 -6.10 -12.00
CA VAL A 522 23.88 -6.48 -13.35
C VAL A 522 23.81 -5.25 -14.24
N GLY A 523 24.37 -5.32 -15.45
CA GLY A 523 24.34 -4.20 -16.40
C GLY A 523 25.04 -2.92 -15.91
N GLY A 524 25.84 -2.97 -14.84
CA GLY A 524 26.49 -1.82 -14.22
C GLY A 524 25.74 -1.22 -13.02
N THR A 525 24.48 -1.62 -12.80
CA THR A 525 23.68 -1.28 -11.61
C THR A 525 23.95 -2.30 -10.51
N THR A 526 24.16 -1.86 -9.27
CA THR A 526 24.34 -2.75 -8.11
C THR A 526 23.10 -2.71 -7.26
N TYR A 527 22.41 -3.84 -7.17
CA TYR A 527 21.24 -4.00 -6.31
C TYR A 527 21.68 -4.50 -4.95
N PRO A 528 21.28 -3.83 -3.85
CA PRO A 528 21.61 -4.29 -2.50
C PRO A 528 21.05 -5.68 -2.19
N LYS A 529 21.69 -6.39 -1.27
CA LYS A 529 21.09 -7.56 -0.63
C LYS A 529 19.68 -7.21 -0.11
N GLY A 530 18.72 -8.10 -0.35
CA GLY A 530 17.33 -7.91 0.05
C GLY A 530 16.43 -7.32 -1.04
N SER A 531 16.99 -6.78 -2.13
CA SER A 531 16.19 -6.38 -3.30
C SER A 531 15.35 -7.54 -3.81
N TYR A 532 14.10 -7.25 -4.18
CA TYR A 532 13.18 -8.27 -4.66
C TYR A 532 13.46 -8.59 -6.13
N VAL A 533 13.25 -9.86 -6.49
CA VAL A 533 13.50 -10.41 -7.82
C VAL A 533 12.29 -11.21 -8.24
N VAL A 534 11.70 -10.79 -9.36
CA VAL A 534 10.71 -11.57 -10.10
C VAL A 534 11.45 -12.24 -11.25
N ASP A 535 11.88 -13.48 -11.02
CA ASP A 535 12.60 -14.28 -12.01
C ASP A 535 11.64 -14.72 -13.12
N MET A 536 11.93 -14.42 -14.40
CA MET A 536 11.04 -14.76 -15.52
C MET A 536 11.04 -16.25 -15.90
N HIS A 537 11.84 -17.10 -15.25
CA HIS A 537 11.83 -18.56 -15.36
C HIS A 537 10.86 -19.14 -14.31
N GLN A 538 9.58 -18.79 -14.45
CA GLN A 538 8.53 -19.20 -13.53
C GLN A 538 7.23 -19.56 -14.28
N PRO A 539 6.33 -20.39 -13.70
CA PRO A 539 5.14 -20.88 -14.40
C PRO A 539 4.22 -19.76 -14.91
N LEU A 540 4.09 -18.66 -14.15
CA LEU A 540 3.22 -17.52 -14.47
C LEU A 540 3.95 -16.34 -15.12
N ARG A 541 5.03 -16.61 -15.87
CA ARG A 541 5.83 -15.60 -16.59
C ARG A 541 4.98 -14.61 -17.40
N GLY A 542 3.95 -15.09 -18.09
CA GLY A 542 3.05 -14.22 -18.87
C GLY A 542 2.33 -13.19 -18.00
N LEU A 543 1.81 -13.60 -16.84
CA LEU A 543 1.17 -12.69 -15.89
C LEU A 543 2.19 -11.72 -15.28
N ALA A 544 3.38 -12.21 -14.89
CA ALA A 544 4.45 -11.36 -14.37
C ALA A 544 4.83 -10.26 -15.37
N ASN A 545 5.04 -10.61 -16.63
CA ASN A 545 5.35 -9.66 -17.69
C ASN A 545 4.19 -8.70 -17.94
N ALA A 546 2.94 -9.19 -17.95
CA ALA A 546 1.78 -8.32 -18.08
C ALA A 546 1.76 -7.26 -16.97
N LEU A 547 1.99 -7.63 -15.72
CA LEU A 547 1.89 -6.69 -14.59
C LEU A 547 3.08 -5.74 -14.44
N LEU A 548 4.28 -6.11 -14.90
CA LEU A 548 5.50 -5.33 -14.66
C LEU A 548 6.11 -4.70 -15.92
N ASP A 549 5.79 -5.23 -17.11
CA ASP A 549 6.18 -4.58 -18.35
C ASP A 549 5.37 -3.30 -18.58
N LEU A 550 5.92 -2.37 -19.36
CA LEU A 550 5.24 -1.11 -19.68
C LEU A 550 3.98 -1.36 -20.51
N GLY A 551 4.01 -2.40 -21.36
CA GLY A 551 2.99 -2.68 -22.36
C GLY A 551 3.32 -2.04 -23.71
N GLU A 552 2.32 -2.00 -24.58
CA GLU A 552 2.44 -1.53 -25.97
C GLU A 552 1.50 -0.35 -26.25
N ASP A 553 1.89 0.53 -27.17
CA ASP A 553 0.96 1.46 -27.82
C ASP A 553 0.20 0.72 -28.94
N ILE A 554 -1.06 0.40 -28.67
CA ILE A 554 -1.95 -0.31 -29.62
C ILE A 554 -2.81 0.64 -30.44
N SER A 555 -2.55 1.95 -30.41
CA SER A 555 -3.37 2.96 -31.08
C SER A 555 -3.51 2.74 -32.60
N GLN A 556 -2.53 2.10 -33.24
CA GLN A 556 -2.60 1.77 -34.67
C GLN A 556 -3.28 0.44 -34.98
N LYS A 557 -3.46 -0.46 -33.98
CA LYS A 557 -4.08 -1.77 -34.18
C LYS A 557 -5.60 -1.67 -34.36
N LEU A 558 -6.25 -0.67 -33.74
CA LEU A 558 -7.70 -0.53 -33.78
C LEU A 558 -8.20 0.93 -33.69
N PRO A 559 -9.43 1.23 -34.15
CA PRO A 559 -9.97 2.58 -34.14
C PRO A 559 -10.30 3.12 -32.74
N SER A 560 -10.74 2.25 -31.81
CA SER A 560 -11.18 2.63 -30.47
C SER A 560 -11.08 1.45 -29.52
N MET A 561 -10.53 1.64 -28.32
CA MET A 561 -10.66 0.67 -27.22
C MET A 561 -11.93 0.95 -26.42
N TYR A 562 -12.60 -0.13 -25.95
CA TYR A 562 -13.81 0.00 -25.13
C TYR A 562 -13.49 0.06 -23.63
N ASP A 563 -12.37 -0.51 -23.19
CA ASP A 563 -11.85 -0.44 -21.81
C ASP A 563 -10.36 -0.08 -21.81
N ILE A 564 -9.71 -0.19 -20.65
CA ILE A 564 -8.28 0.09 -20.53
C ILE A 564 -7.39 -0.90 -21.29
N SER A 565 -6.28 -0.41 -21.83
CA SER A 565 -5.28 -1.21 -22.54
C SER A 565 -3.86 -1.04 -21.99
N ALA A 566 -3.71 -0.43 -20.82
CA ALA A 566 -2.47 -0.42 -20.05
C ALA A 566 -2.80 -0.50 -18.55
N TRP A 567 -1.98 -1.22 -17.79
CA TRP A 567 -2.25 -1.54 -16.38
C TRP A 567 -0.99 -1.75 -15.52
N SER A 568 0.19 -1.50 -16.08
CA SER A 568 1.47 -1.91 -15.49
C SER A 568 1.65 -1.44 -14.04
N LEU A 569 1.61 -2.38 -13.09
CA LEU A 569 1.84 -2.09 -11.69
C LEU A 569 3.26 -1.52 -11.50
N GLY A 570 4.23 -2.03 -12.27
CA GLY A 570 5.63 -1.58 -12.21
C GLY A 570 5.85 -0.11 -12.62
N TYR A 571 4.88 0.53 -13.26
CA TYR A 571 5.00 1.94 -13.69
C TYR A 571 4.02 2.88 -12.96
N ILE A 572 2.87 2.39 -12.50
CA ILE A 572 1.83 3.26 -11.92
C ILE A 572 1.49 2.95 -10.45
N TRP A 573 2.16 2.01 -9.80
CA TRP A 573 1.98 1.74 -8.37
C TRP A 573 2.96 2.48 -7.44
N GLY A 574 3.88 3.25 -8.02
CA GLY A 574 4.79 4.11 -7.26
C GLY A 574 6.09 3.45 -6.81
N ALA A 575 6.29 2.15 -7.02
CA ALA A 575 7.60 1.53 -6.79
C ALA A 575 8.50 1.71 -8.02
N ASP A 576 9.81 1.87 -7.80
CA ASP A 576 10.80 1.71 -8.86
C ASP A 576 10.96 0.22 -9.17
N VAL A 577 10.92 -0.12 -10.46
CA VAL A 577 11.04 -1.49 -10.96
C VAL A 577 11.96 -1.51 -12.18
N ASP A 578 13.08 -2.22 -12.06
CA ASP A 578 14.07 -2.34 -13.12
C ASP A 578 13.90 -3.62 -13.93
N LYS A 579 13.88 -3.49 -15.27
CA LYS A 579 13.99 -4.62 -16.19
C LYS A 579 15.46 -4.98 -16.38
N VAL A 580 15.84 -6.21 -16.04
CA VAL A 580 17.25 -6.61 -16.02
C VAL A 580 17.51 -7.78 -16.96
N GLY A 581 18.47 -7.60 -17.88
CA GLY A 581 18.94 -8.62 -18.81
C GLY A 581 17.88 -9.08 -19.82
N LEU A 582 18.16 -10.16 -20.53
CA LEU A 582 17.23 -10.90 -21.39
C LEU A 582 16.92 -12.26 -20.78
N VAL A 583 15.74 -12.81 -21.03
CA VAL A 583 15.31 -14.11 -20.47
C VAL A 583 16.27 -15.28 -20.80
N THR A 584 17.08 -15.14 -21.85
CA THR A 584 18.11 -16.09 -22.27
C THR A 584 19.44 -15.96 -21.51
N ASP A 585 19.61 -14.92 -20.70
CA ASP A 585 20.81 -14.70 -19.91
C ASP A 585 20.87 -15.65 -18.71
N PRO A 586 22.04 -15.83 -18.06
CA PRO A 586 22.12 -16.54 -16.78
C PRO A 586 21.29 -15.84 -15.69
N ALA A 587 20.90 -16.59 -14.64
CA ALA A 587 20.28 -16.02 -13.44
C ALA A 587 21.13 -14.87 -12.87
N ILE A 588 20.46 -13.79 -12.45
CA ILE A 588 21.14 -12.55 -12.04
C ILE A 588 21.92 -12.71 -10.72
N GLY A 589 21.57 -13.69 -9.89
CA GLY A 589 22.19 -13.96 -8.60
C GLY A 589 21.45 -15.06 -7.86
N SER A 590 21.91 -15.39 -6.64
CA SER A 590 21.14 -16.24 -5.73
C SER A 590 20.04 -15.40 -5.08
N ALA A 591 18.80 -15.88 -5.17
CA ALA A 591 17.65 -15.27 -4.53
C ALA A 591 16.84 -16.32 -3.76
N THR A 592 16.42 -15.97 -2.55
CA THR A 592 15.57 -16.83 -1.72
C THR A 592 14.10 -16.46 -1.96
N ARG A 593 13.28 -17.44 -2.39
CA ARG A 593 11.83 -17.24 -2.57
C ARG A 593 11.17 -16.83 -1.25
N ILE A 594 10.22 -15.90 -1.33
CA ILE A 594 9.40 -15.44 -0.23
C ILE A 594 7.92 -15.77 -0.49
N ASP A 595 7.16 -16.02 0.58
CA ASP A 595 5.71 -16.25 0.53
C ASP A 595 4.90 -15.07 1.10
N ALA A 596 5.58 -14.08 1.67
CA ALA A 596 5.06 -12.80 2.10
C ALA A 596 6.22 -11.79 2.17
N VAL A 597 5.90 -10.51 2.07
CA VAL A 597 6.88 -9.45 2.30
C VAL A 597 7.36 -9.47 3.74
N ASN A 598 8.67 -9.32 3.95
CA ASN A 598 9.20 -9.10 5.29
C ASN A 598 8.96 -7.65 5.68
N PRO A 599 8.29 -7.37 6.82
CA PRO A 599 8.10 -6.00 7.28
C PRO A 599 9.45 -5.26 7.36
N ASN A 600 9.49 -4.06 6.79
CA ASN A 600 10.65 -3.17 6.79
C ASN A 600 10.48 -1.97 7.74
N HIS A 601 9.44 -1.98 8.58
CA HIS A 601 9.27 -0.91 9.55
C HIS A 601 10.45 -0.77 10.50
N SER A 602 10.71 0.47 10.86
CA SER A 602 11.68 0.81 11.88
C SER A 602 11.23 2.05 12.63
N ALA A 603 11.59 2.14 13.90
CA ALA A 603 11.38 3.34 14.70
C ALA A 603 12.55 3.54 15.67
N PRO A 604 12.95 4.78 15.98
CA PRO A 604 14.04 5.05 16.91
C PRO A 604 13.78 4.46 18.31
N SER A 605 14.73 3.66 18.81
CA SER A 605 14.63 2.99 20.12
C SER A 605 14.86 3.91 21.33
N THR A 606 15.28 5.17 21.11
CA THR A 606 15.62 6.13 22.17
C THR A 606 15.03 7.51 21.87
N GLY A 607 14.58 8.22 22.91
CA GLY A 607 13.92 9.52 22.80
C GLY A 607 14.68 10.53 21.94
N GLY A 608 13.97 11.11 20.97
CA GLY A 608 14.44 12.04 19.95
C GLY A 608 13.29 12.31 18.99
N TYR A 609 13.42 13.37 18.19
CA TYR A 609 12.43 13.67 17.15
C TYR A 609 12.57 12.60 16.06
N SER A 610 11.45 12.25 15.43
CA SER A 610 11.39 11.27 14.36
C SER A 610 11.18 11.96 13.02
N THR A 611 11.67 11.35 11.94
CA THR A 611 11.41 11.79 10.57
C THR A 611 11.10 10.60 9.66
N PHE A 612 10.22 10.78 8.68
CA PHE A 612 9.96 9.79 7.65
C PHE A 612 9.44 10.42 6.36
N GLU A 613 9.68 9.73 5.24
CA GLU A 613 9.31 10.18 3.90
C GLU A 613 7.80 10.04 3.65
N LEU A 614 7.23 10.89 2.78
CA LEU A 614 5.83 10.80 2.31
C LEU A 614 5.75 10.41 0.83
N ALA A 615 6.33 9.27 0.48
CA ALA A 615 6.51 8.85 -0.91
C ALA A 615 5.38 7.95 -1.42
N GLY A 616 4.80 7.13 -0.54
CA GLY A 616 3.80 6.12 -0.85
C GLY A 616 2.51 6.25 -0.05
N VAL A 617 1.54 5.41 -0.37
CA VAL A 617 0.20 5.47 0.25
C VAL A 617 0.24 5.14 1.74
N ALA A 618 1.06 4.16 2.16
CA ALA A 618 1.15 3.77 3.58
C ALA A 618 1.73 4.88 4.46
N ASP A 619 2.62 5.69 3.89
CA ASP A 619 3.22 6.85 4.57
C ASP A 619 2.14 7.89 4.91
N TYR A 620 1.18 8.11 4.00
CA TYR A 620 0.04 9.00 4.25
C TYR A 620 -1.00 8.41 5.21
N GLN A 621 -1.20 7.08 5.19
CA GLN A 621 -2.03 6.41 6.20
C GLN A 621 -1.45 6.61 7.60
N ALA A 622 -0.13 6.47 7.76
CA ALA A 622 0.56 6.73 9.02
C ALA A 622 0.45 8.20 9.47
N VAL A 623 0.49 9.16 8.53
CA VAL A 623 0.25 10.57 8.86
C VAL A 623 -1.16 10.81 9.37
N ASN A 624 -2.18 10.29 8.68
CA ASN A 624 -3.58 10.46 9.10
C ASN A 624 -3.81 9.83 10.49
N GLU A 625 -3.35 8.60 10.72
CA GLU A 625 -3.48 7.94 12.04
C GLU A 625 -2.78 8.73 13.16
N LEU A 626 -1.62 9.35 12.89
CA LEU A 626 -0.97 10.23 13.88
C LEU A 626 -1.81 11.48 14.18
N LEU A 627 -2.39 12.09 13.14
CA LEU A 627 -3.24 13.28 13.28
C LEU A 627 -4.53 12.97 14.04
N ASP A 628 -5.13 11.80 13.82
CA ASP A 628 -6.31 11.31 14.54
C ASP A 628 -6.03 11.09 16.03
N GLN A 629 -4.80 10.69 16.37
CA GLN A 629 -4.31 10.61 17.75
C GLN A 629 -3.98 11.98 18.37
N GLY A 630 -4.11 13.07 17.62
CA GLY A 630 -3.77 14.43 18.04
C GLY A 630 -2.26 14.70 18.11
N VAL A 631 -1.45 13.92 17.39
CA VAL A 631 0.00 14.11 17.32
C VAL A 631 0.30 15.19 16.28
N ALA A 632 1.09 16.20 16.69
CA ALA A 632 1.55 17.23 15.76
C ALA A 632 2.54 16.63 14.74
N VAL A 633 2.26 16.81 13.46
CA VAL A 633 3.10 16.38 12.33
C VAL A 633 3.47 17.61 11.50
N THR A 634 4.75 17.79 11.15
CA THR A 634 5.19 18.92 10.31
C THR A 634 5.89 18.42 9.06
N MET A 635 5.33 18.75 7.89
CA MET A 635 5.99 18.54 6.60
C MET A 635 7.05 19.61 6.39
N ILE A 636 8.26 19.20 6.04
CA ILE A 636 9.40 20.08 5.77
C ILE A 636 9.65 20.22 4.25
N GLU A 637 10.62 21.05 3.88
CA GLU A 637 10.84 21.50 2.49
C GLU A 637 11.14 20.36 1.51
N ASP A 638 11.81 19.30 1.95
CA ASP A 638 12.10 18.12 1.13
C ASP A 638 10.90 17.17 0.96
N GLY A 639 9.78 17.43 1.65
CA GLY A 639 8.58 16.62 1.59
C GLY A 639 8.43 15.54 2.65
N SER A 640 9.47 15.26 3.44
CA SER A 640 9.38 14.38 4.61
C SER A 640 8.61 15.07 5.74
N VAL A 641 8.23 14.28 6.76
CA VAL A 641 7.56 14.79 7.96
C VAL A 641 8.38 14.55 9.21
N VAL A 642 8.32 15.51 10.13
CA VAL A 642 8.96 15.43 11.44
C VAL A 642 7.90 15.35 12.53
N VAL A 643 8.15 14.49 13.53
CA VAL A 643 7.31 14.28 14.72
C VAL A 643 8.13 14.46 16.00
N ALA A 644 7.51 15.00 17.04
CA ALA A 644 8.18 15.32 18.30
C ALA A 644 8.60 14.10 19.11
N ASP A 645 9.63 14.28 19.96
CA ASP A 645 10.16 13.24 20.84
C ASP A 645 9.18 12.74 21.91
N SER A 646 8.16 13.54 22.24
CA SER A 646 7.07 13.17 23.14
C SER A 646 6.22 12.02 22.61
N ASP A 647 6.15 11.87 21.29
CA ASP A 647 5.17 11.04 20.60
C ASP A 647 5.81 9.79 19.97
N ALA A 648 7.05 9.48 20.36
CA ALA A 648 7.82 8.34 19.86
C ALA A 648 7.10 6.98 20.00
N GLN A 649 6.19 6.84 20.98
CA GLN A 649 5.39 5.62 21.12
C GLN A 649 4.29 5.51 20.05
N ALA A 650 3.59 6.61 19.76
CA ALA A 650 2.61 6.67 18.68
C ALA A 650 3.28 6.41 17.33
N VAL A 651 4.42 7.08 17.09
CA VAL A 651 5.25 6.88 15.91
C VAL A 651 5.70 5.42 15.74
N ALA A 652 6.14 4.77 16.82
CA ALA A 652 6.53 3.37 16.75
C ALA A 652 5.35 2.41 16.48
N ALA A 653 4.14 2.76 16.95
CA ALA A 653 2.93 1.99 16.69
C ALA A 653 2.52 2.11 15.22
N VAL A 654 2.41 3.33 14.68
CA VAL A 654 2.04 3.56 13.28
C VAL A 654 3.10 3.01 12.32
N ALA A 655 4.39 3.07 12.69
CA ALA A 655 5.45 2.47 11.90
C ALA A 655 5.25 0.96 11.75
N ALA A 656 4.93 0.28 12.85
CA ALA A 656 4.67 -1.16 12.85
C ALA A 656 3.38 -1.53 12.11
N GLU A 657 2.33 -0.72 12.23
CA GLU A 657 1.02 -0.94 11.60
C GLU A 657 1.06 -0.76 10.07
N PHE A 658 1.66 0.33 9.59
CA PHE A 658 1.67 0.66 8.15
C PHE A 658 2.95 0.22 7.43
N ASP A 659 3.82 -0.54 8.11
CA ASP A 659 5.11 -1.01 7.61
C ASP A 659 6.04 0.10 7.08
N ILE A 660 6.11 1.25 7.76
CA ILE A 660 6.93 2.39 7.32
C ILE A 660 8.27 2.48 8.06
N ALA A 661 9.30 2.92 7.35
CA ALA A 661 10.60 3.19 7.93
C ALA A 661 10.62 4.59 8.55
N VAL A 662 10.89 4.66 9.85
CA VAL A 662 11.01 5.92 10.59
C VAL A 662 12.41 6.07 11.16
N GLU A 663 13.02 7.20 10.84
CA GLU A 663 14.36 7.55 11.27
C GLU A 663 14.35 8.56 12.42
N GLN A 664 15.50 8.75 13.05
CA GLN A 664 15.69 9.83 14.01
C GLN A 664 16.03 11.12 13.24
N ALA A 665 15.25 12.18 13.46
CA ALA A 665 15.45 13.46 12.80
C ALA A 665 16.86 14.03 13.06
N GLY A 666 17.55 14.35 11.98
CA GLY A 666 18.87 14.96 11.95
C GLY A 666 18.85 16.46 12.24
N SER A 667 20.02 17.09 12.22
CA SER A 667 20.11 18.54 12.46
C SER A 667 19.49 19.37 11.34
N GLU A 668 19.45 18.85 10.12
CA GLU A 668 18.89 19.53 8.95
C GLU A 668 17.36 19.55 9.02
N ASP A 669 16.73 18.42 9.32
CA ASP A 669 15.28 18.30 9.53
C ASP A 669 14.79 19.23 10.65
N LEU A 670 15.50 19.20 11.79
CA LEU A 670 15.19 20.06 12.93
C LEU A 670 15.32 21.56 12.57
N ALA A 671 16.28 21.92 11.72
CA ALA A 671 16.45 23.31 11.25
C ALA A 671 15.34 23.69 10.28
N ALA A 672 14.88 22.75 9.46
CA ALA A 672 13.80 22.94 8.52
C ALA A 672 12.48 23.28 9.21
N LEU A 673 12.21 22.76 10.42
CA LEU A 673 11.04 23.13 11.25
C LEU A 673 10.86 24.64 11.48
N SER A 674 11.96 25.42 11.43
CA SER A 674 11.93 26.87 11.63
C SER A 674 11.78 27.68 10.33
N LYS A 675 11.78 27.02 9.16
CA LYS A 675 11.67 27.68 7.86
C LYS A 675 10.20 28.02 7.56
N PRO A 676 9.93 29.12 6.80
CA PRO A 676 8.58 29.43 6.34
C PRO A 676 7.94 28.35 5.46
N SER A 677 8.75 27.50 4.83
CA SER A 677 8.30 26.36 4.02
C SER A 677 7.78 25.18 4.85
N ALA A 678 8.13 25.08 6.14
CA ALA A 678 7.62 24.02 6.99
C ALA A 678 6.15 24.26 7.34
N LYS A 679 5.32 23.24 7.18
CA LYS A 679 3.87 23.29 7.36
C LYS A 679 3.41 22.25 8.38
N GLY A 680 2.73 22.70 9.43
CA GLY A 680 2.01 21.79 10.32
C GLY A 680 0.83 21.18 9.56
N LEU A 681 0.68 19.86 9.64
CA LEU A 681 -0.44 19.15 9.01
C LEU A 681 -1.61 19.09 9.99
N SER A 682 -2.82 19.06 9.45
CA SER A 682 -4.07 18.97 10.20
C SER A 682 -4.80 17.69 9.82
N ASP A 683 -5.47 17.09 10.81
CA ASP A 683 -6.56 16.14 10.56
C ASP A 683 -7.63 16.83 9.68
N LEU A 684 -8.04 16.19 8.58
CA LEU A 684 -8.81 16.82 7.52
C LEU A 684 -10.23 16.28 7.44
N LYS A 685 -11.19 17.20 7.55
CA LYS A 685 -12.55 16.95 7.06
C LYS A 685 -12.64 17.25 5.57
N VAL A 686 -12.69 16.19 4.76
CA VAL A 686 -12.72 16.30 3.31
C VAL A 686 -14.14 16.15 2.79
N ALA A 687 -14.71 17.24 2.27
CA ALA A 687 -15.91 17.15 1.48
C ALA A 687 -15.57 16.68 0.06
N TYR A 688 -16.33 15.75 -0.51
CA TYR A 688 -16.05 15.26 -1.86
C TYR A 688 -17.27 15.29 -2.78
N VAL A 689 -17.04 15.66 -4.04
CA VAL A 689 -18.01 15.58 -5.15
C VAL A 689 -17.48 14.53 -6.11
N GLY A 690 -17.94 13.30 -6.00
CA GLY A 690 -17.35 12.20 -6.76
C GLY A 690 -18.16 10.91 -6.72
N ASN A 691 -17.57 9.86 -7.27
CA ASN A 691 -18.14 8.52 -7.28
C ASN A 691 -17.41 7.60 -6.28
N GLN A 692 -17.60 6.28 -6.40
CA GLN A 692 -16.96 5.30 -5.53
C GLN A 692 -15.42 5.34 -5.61
N ASP A 693 -14.84 5.64 -6.77
CA ASP A 693 -13.39 5.68 -6.95
C ASP A 693 -12.77 6.77 -6.08
N ASP A 694 -13.43 7.94 -6.02
CA ASP A 694 -13.01 9.06 -5.17
C ASP A 694 -13.14 8.70 -3.68
N ARG A 695 -14.28 8.15 -3.27
CA ARG A 695 -14.51 7.74 -1.88
C ARG A 695 -13.49 6.69 -1.42
N LEU A 696 -13.31 5.63 -2.20
CA LEU A 696 -12.44 4.51 -1.86
C LEU A 696 -10.97 4.94 -1.85
N SER A 697 -10.52 5.76 -2.80
CA SER A 697 -9.14 6.24 -2.82
C SER A 697 -8.83 7.18 -1.65
N LEU A 698 -9.78 8.06 -1.28
CA LEU A 698 -9.64 8.92 -0.10
C LEU A 698 -9.62 8.09 1.19
N THR A 699 -10.48 7.08 1.29
CA THR A 699 -10.50 6.15 2.44
C THR A 699 -9.20 5.35 2.52
N GLU A 700 -8.69 4.86 1.38
CA GLU A 700 -7.43 4.12 1.32
C GLU A 700 -6.23 4.98 1.76
N LEU A 701 -6.26 6.28 1.49
CA LEU A 701 -5.25 7.23 1.97
C LEU A 701 -5.32 7.50 3.49
N GLY A 702 -6.33 6.98 4.19
CA GLY A 702 -6.52 7.17 5.62
C GLY A 702 -7.40 8.36 6.00
N PHE A 703 -8.06 9.04 5.04
CA PHE A 703 -9.04 10.08 5.38
C PHE A 703 -10.34 9.42 5.84
N ASP A 704 -10.78 9.70 7.06
CA ASP A 704 -11.93 9.06 7.69
C ASP A 704 -13.13 10.00 7.90
N ASP A 705 -12.94 11.32 8.03
CA ASP A 705 -14.01 12.33 8.02
C ASP A 705 -14.35 12.80 6.59
N LEU A 706 -15.00 11.91 5.84
CA LEU A 706 -15.44 12.15 4.46
C LEU A 706 -16.92 12.54 4.38
N VAL A 707 -17.22 13.66 3.73
CA VAL A 707 -18.60 14.13 3.50
C VAL A 707 -18.90 14.25 2.02
N GLN A 708 -19.78 13.39 1.48
CA GLN A 708 -20.23 13.53 0.09
C GLN A 708 -21.15 14.75 -0.06
N ILE A 709 -20.83 15.63 -1.01
CA ILE A 709 -21.63 16.82 -1.32
C ILE A 709 -22.00 16.88 -2.81
N THR A 710 -23.04 17.65 -3.12
CA THR A 710 -23.43 18.02 -4.48
C THR A 710 -23.79 19.50 -4.53
N ALA A 711 -23.73 20.13 -5.71
CA ALA A 711 -24.12 21.54 -5.85
C ALA A 711 -25.57 21.80 -5.39
N ALA A 712 -26.48 20.86 -5.66
CA ALA A 712 -27.87 20.93 -5.18
C ALA A 712 -27.97 20.73 -3.66
N GLY A 713 -27.18 19.81 -3.09
CA GLY A 713 -27.10 19.57 -1.65
C GLY A 713 -26.62 20.79 -0.88
N VAL A 714 -25.48 21.37 -1.30
CA VAL A 714 -24.93 22.61 -0.70
C VAL A 714 -25.91 23.78 -0.83
N ASN A 715 -26.58 23.92 -1.97
CA ASN A 715 -27.60 24.97 -2.12
C ASN A 715 -28.79 24.80 -1.16
N SER A 716 -29.17 23.56 -0.86
CA SER A 716 -30.29 23.26 0.03
C SER A 716 -29.90 23.34 1.51
N ASN A 717 -28.65 23.02 1.83
CA ASN A 717 -28.09 23.07 3.17
C ASN A 717 -26.63 23.57 3.14
N PRO A 718 -26.39 24.89 3.17
CA PRO A 718 -25.05 25.46 3.17
C PRO A 718 -24.16 25.02 4.35
N ALA A 719 -24.77 24.71 5.50
CA ALA A 719 -24.06 24.29 6.72
C ALA A 719 -23.32 22.94 6.56
N VAL A 720 -23.53 22.23 5.45
CA VAL A 720 -22.71 21.04 5.12
C VAL A 720 -21.23 21.38 4.91
N LEU A 721 -20.91 22.66 4.67
CA LEU A 721 -19.54 23.16 4.55
C LEU A 721 -18.93 23.56 5.90
N ASP A 722 -19.69 23.51 6.99
CA ASP A 722 -19.17 23.84 8.32
C ASP A 722 -18.06 22.84 8.69
N ASP A 723 -16.93 23.38 9.15
CA ASP A 723 -15.70 22.67 9.51
C ASP A 723 -15.04 21.89 8.35
N VAL A 724 -15.48 22.05 7.10
CA VAL A 724 -14.82 21.43 5.93
C VAL A 724 -13.50 22.15 5.63
N ASP A 725 -12.40 21.42 5.55
CA ASP A 725 -11.08 21.98 5.27
C ASP A 725 -10.81 22.10 3.78
N VAL A 726 -11.17 21.05 3.02
CA VAL A 726 -10.87 20.92 1.59
C VAL A 726 -12.05 20.27 0.88
N ILE A 727 -12.34 20.74 -0.34
CA ILE A 727 -13.28 20.07 -1.25
C ILE A 727 -12.50 19.29 -2.31
N TRP A 728 -12.65 17.97 -2.33
CA TRP A 728 -12.24 17.11 -3.44
C TRP A 728 -13.30 17.11 -4.56
N VAL A 729 -12.93 17.45 -5.79
CA VAL A 729 -13.83 17.46 -6.95
C VAL A 729 -13.41 16.37 -7.96
N GLY A 730 -14.12 15.26 -7.97
CA GLY A 730 -14.00 14.18 -8.96
C GLY A 730 -15.09 14.20 -10.05
N ALA A 731 -16.19 14.91 -9.82
CA ALA A 731 -17.34 15.00 -10.71
C ALA A 731 -17.86 16.45 -10.85
N ALA A 732 -18.91 16.65 -11.66
CA ALA A 732 -19.44 17.98 -11.96
C ALA A 732 -19.92 18.72 -10.69
N PHE A 733 -19.26 19.82 -10.36
CA PHE A 733 -19.61 20.71 -9.24
C PHE A 733 -19.86 22.14 -9.73
N THR A 734 -21.01 22.34 -10.36
CA THR A 734 -21.40 23.63 -10.95
C THR A 734 -22.78 24.06 -10.44
N PHE A 735 -22.94 25.37 -10.23
CA PHE A 735 -24.17 25.96 -9.71
C PHE A 735 -24.92 26.68 -10.82
N SER A 736 -26.18 26.28 -11.04
CA SER A 736 -27.10 27.02 -11.91
C SER A 736 -27.48 28.37 -11.29
N GLY A 737 -28.08 29.26 -12.09
CA GLY A 737 -28.58 30.54 -11.59
C GLY A 737 -29.63 30.43 -10.47
N ALA A 738 -30.38 29.33 -10.43
CA ALA A 738 -31.32 29.02 -9.35
C ALA A 738 -30.63 28.56 -8.06
N GLN A 739 -29.35 28.17 -8.12
CA GLN A 739 -28.56 27.68 -7.01
C GLN A 739 -27.57 28.74 -6.49
N ALA A 740 -27.99 30.02 -6.52
CA ALA A 740 -27.16 31.14 -6.12
C ALA A 740 -26.74 31.09 -4.63
N THR A 741 -27.59 30.54 -3.76
CA THR A 741 -27.28 30.38 -2.32
C THR A 741 -26.12 29.42 -2.10
N GLY A 742 -26.13 28.25 -2.76
CA GLY A 742 -25.03 27.30 -2.67
C GLY A 742 -23.73 27.86 -3.26
N ARG A 743 -23.82 28.58 -4.38
CA ARG A 743 -22.64 29.26 -4.95
C ARG A 743 -22.05 30.30 -3.99
N ALA A 744 -22.89 31.10 -3.35
CA ALA A 744 -22.44 32.10 -2.38
C ALA A 744 -21.82 31.46 -1.13
N ALA A 745 -22.34 30.32 -0.68
CA ALA A 745 -21.77 29.57 0.44
C ALA A 745 -20.35 29.06 0.13
N VAL A 746 -20.15 28.44 -1.04
CA VAL A 746 -18.80 28.01 -1.47
C VAL A 746 -17.86 29.20 -1.61
N GLN A 747 -18.31 30.34 -2.14
CA GLN A 747 -17.48 31.54 -2.21
C GLN A 747 -17.06 32.04 -0.82
N SER A 748 -18.00 32.10 0.14
CA SER A 748 -17.69 32.51 1.52
C SER A 748 -16.67 31.59 2.17
N TRP A 749 -16.83 30.28 1.99
CA TRP A 749 -15.90 29.27 2.49
C TRP A 749 -14.50 29.40 1.87
N LEU A 750 -14.39 29.69 0.57
CA LEU A 750 -13.10 30.02 -0.09
C LEU A 750 -12.50 31.34 0.42
N ASP A 751 -13.32 32.36 0.67
CA ASP A 751 -12.86 33.65 1.21
C ASP A 751 -12.30 33.49 2.64
N GLU A 752 -12.74 32.46 3.36
CA GLU A 752 -12.25 32.06 4.69
C GLU A 752 -11.02 31.13 4.64
N GLY A 753 -10.53 30.78 3.44
CA GLY A 753 -9.31 30.00 3.24
C GLY A 753 -9.53 28.54 2.82
N GLY A 754 -10.77 28.11 2.59
CA GLY A 754 -11.07 26.80 2.01
C GLY A 754 -10.43 26.59 0.64
N SER A 755 -10.14 25.34 0.27
CA SER A 755 -9.39 25.01 -0.96
C SER A 755 -10.02 23.91 -1.80
N ILE A 756 -9.88 23.97 -3.12
CA ILE A 756 -10.41 22.99 -4.07
C ILE A 756 -9.29 22.13 -4.65
N VAL A 757 -9.31 20.83 -4.36
CA VAL A 757 -8.42 19.85 -5.00
C VAL A 757 -9.28 18.93 -5.86
N GLY A 758 -8.78 18.41 -6.97
CA GLY A 758 -9.54 17.41 -7.70
C GLY A 758 -8.97 17.03 -9.03
N ARG A 759 -9.76 16.30 -9.80
CA ARG A 759 -9.34 15.73 -11.09
C ARG A 759 -10.30 16.05 -12.22
N THR A 760 -9.82 15.88 -13.44
CA THR A 760 -10.54 16.08 -14.71
C THR A 760 -10.92 17.54 -14.98
N ALA A 761 -11.57 17.77 -16.13
CA ALA A 761 -12.14 19.07 -16.48
C ALA A 761 -13.21 19.56 -15.49
N SER A 762 -13.80 18.66 -14.69
CA SER A 762 -14.82 19.02 -13.70
C SER A 762 -14.24 19.85 -12.56
N ALA A 763 -13.10 19.41 -11.98
CA ALA A 763 -12.39 20.16 -10.95
C ALA A 763 -11.89 21.50 -11.46
N TYR A 764 -11.34 21.53 -12.69
CA TYR A 764 -10.96 22.78 -13.33
C TYR A 764 -12.14 23.74 -13.48
N THR A 765 -13.28 23.24 -13.97
CA THR A 765 -14.48 24.06 -14.16
C THR A 765 -14.95 24.66 -12.84
N ALA A 766 -14.92 23.88 -11.75
CA ALA A 766 -15.26 24.37 -10.41
C ALA A 766 -14.27 25.45 -9.94
N ALA A 767 -12.97 25.16 -9.93
CA ALA A 767 -11.93 26.09 -9.48
C ALA A 767 -11.90 27.41 -10.29
N ASN A 768 -12.03 27.32 -11.62
CA ASN A 768 -12.11 28.49 -12.50
C ASN A 768 -13.41 29.30 -12.27
N ALA A 769 -14.54 28.65 -11.98
CA ALA A 769 -15.79 29.34 -11.68
C ALA A 769 -15.75 30.17 -10.39
N PHE A 770 -14.79 29.92 -9.50
CA PHE A 770 -14.52 30.70 -8.28
C PHE A 770 -13.25 31.54 -8.37
N GLY A 771 -12.62 31.63 -9.55
CA GLY A 771 -11.46 32.48 -9.79
C GLY A 771 -10.15 31.99 -9.19
N LEU A 772 -10.05 30.71 -8.79
CA LEU A 772 -8.82 30.13 -8.24
C LEU A 772 -7.81 29.74 -9.33
N LEU A 773 -8.30 29.44 -10.53
CA LEU A 773 -7.51 29.04 -11.69
C LEU A 773 -7.96 29.80 -12.94
N SER A 774 -7.05 30.00 -13.88
CA SER A 774 -7.32 30.55 -15.20
C SER A 774 -6.52 29.77 -16.24
N ALA A 775 -7.20 29.00 -17.09
CA ALA A 775 -6.58 28.25 -18.18
C ALA A 775 -7.58 27.96 -19.30
N THR A 776 -7.22 27.06 -20.21
CA THR A 776 -8.14 26.38 -21.12
C THR A 776 -7.93 24.87 -20.95
N ALA A 777 -8.94 24.19 -20.42
CA ALA A 777 -8.94 22.73 -20.33
C ALA A 777 -9.25 22.13 -21.71
N VAL A 778 -8.40 21.21 -22.15
CA VAL A 778 -8.51 20.47 -23.41
C VAL A 778 -8.69 19.00 -23.08
N ALA A 779 -9.90 18.49 -23.31
CA ALA A 779 -10.22 17.08 -23.08
C ALA A 779 -9.74 16.22 -24.25
N GLY A 780 -9.09 15.09 -23.93
CA GLY A 780 -8.83 14.01 -24.86
C GLY A 780 -10.10 13.33 -25.34
N ASN A 781 -9.98 12.43 -26.31
CA ASN A 781 -11.10 11.60 -26.73
C ASN A 781 -11.49 10.60 -25.60
N GLY A 782 -12.77 10.26 -25.48
CA GLY A 782 -13.30 9.46 -24.36
C GLY A 782 -12.86 7.99 -24.34
N SER A 783 -12.30 7.46 -25.42
CA SER A 783 -11.70 6.11 -25.48
C SER A 783 -10.19 6.12 -25.22
N GLY A 784 -9.57 7.31 -25.14
CA GLY A 784 -8.15 7.48 -24.97
C GLY A 784 -7.73 7.10 -23.56
N ASN A 785 -6.87 6.10 -23.44
CA ASN A 785 -6.38 5.60 -22.18
C ASN A 785 -4.96 5.04 -22.27
N GLY A 786 -4.26 5.06 -21.14
CA GLY A 786 -2.92 4.47 -21.10
C GLY A 786 -2.01 5.06 -20.05
N ILE A 787 -0.77 4.56 -20.07
CA ILE A 787 0.35 5.10 -19.30
C ILE A 787 1.01 6.18 -20.15
N VAL A 788 1.22 7.34 -19.56
CA VAL A 788 1.80 8.51 -20.22
C VAL A 788 3.08 8.97 -19.51
N ALA A 789 4.03 9.47 -20.28
CA ALA A 789 5.18 10.20 -19.75
C ALA A 789 4.73 11.56 -19.20
N VAL A 790 5.29 11.96 -18.07
CA VAL A 790 5.03 13.25 -17.44
C VAL A 790 6.33 13.88 -16.92
N ASP A 791 6.38 15.21 -16.95
CA ASP A 791 7.51 16.01 -16.49
C ASP A 791 7.08 16.90 -15.32
N THR A 792 7.76 16.79 -14.18
CA THR A 792 7.48 17.60 -12.98
C THR A 792 8.57 18.69 -12.84
N PRO A 793 8.21 19.99 -12.90
CA PRO A 793 9.18 21.09 -12.80
C PRO A 793 9.70 21.33 -11.38
N GLU A 794 10.87 21.96 -11.28
CA GLU A 794 11.49 22.37 -10.00
C GLU A 794 10.56 23.33 -9.23
N GLY A 795 10.50 23.16 -7.90
CA GLY A 795 9.62 23.92 -7.02
C GLY A 795 8.14 23.57 -7.20
N SER A 796 7.83 22.43 -7.84
CA SER A 796 6.47 21.93 -7.92
C SER A 796 5.98 21.41 -6.57
N VAL A 797 4.67 21.53 -6.32
CA VAL A 797 4.01 20.81 -5.21
C VAL A 797 4.24 19.30 -5.29
N LEU A 798 4.41 18.76 -6.51
CA LEU A 798 4.63 17.34 -6.78
C LEU A 798 6.12 16.98 -6.97
N GLU A 799 7.04 17.94 -6.84
CA GLU A 799 8.48 17.70 -7.04
C GLU A 799 9.02 16.61 -6.10
N PRO A 800 8.73 16.63 -4.79
CA PRO A 800 9.29 15.61 -3.93
C PRO A 800 8.57 14.27 -4.14
N TYR A 801 9.38 13.23 -4.32
CA TYR A 801 8.97 11.90 -4.78
C TYR A 801 8.23 11.88 -6.12
N LYS A 802 8.58 12.80 -7.03
CA LYS A 802 8.02 12.86 -8.38
C LYS A 802 8.07 11.51 -9.09
N GLN A 803 7.14 11.33 -10.01
CA GLN A 803 7.03 10.16 -10.87
C GLN A 803 7.17 10.61 -12.32
N ASP A 804 7.80 9.78 -13.15
CA ASP A 804 8.02 10.06 -14.57
C ASP A 804 6.88 9.55 -15.46
N THR A 805 5.93 8.80 -14.88
CA THR A 805 4.74 8.33 -15.58
C THR A 805 3.46 8.59 -14.80
N SER A 806 2.33 8.63 -15.52
CA SER A 806 0.99 8.73 -14.95
C SER A 806 -0.02 7.94 -15.78
N PHE A 807 -1.27 7.90 -15.34
CA PHE A 807 -2.36 7.19 -16.02
C PHE A 807 -3.46 8.14 -16.50
N VAL A 808 -4.06 7.85 -17.65
CA VAL A 808 -5.17 8.65 -18.22
C VAL A 808 -6.36 7.79 -18.62
N TYR A 809 -7.58 8.27 -18.32
CA TYR A 809 -8.86 7.71 -18.78
C TYR A 809 -10.03 8.73 -18.62
N PRO A 810 -10.27 9.63 -19.59
CA PRO A 810 -9.34 10.11 -20.61
C PRO A 810 -8.41 11.19 -20.07
N ALA A 811 -7.42 11.60 -20.87
CA ALA A 811 -6.51 12.69 -20.53
C ALA A 811 -7.22 14.06 -20.58
N VAL A 812 -6.81 14.98 -19.71
CA VAL A 812 -7.10 16.41 -19.81
C VAL A 812 -5.77 17.17 -19.74
N SER A 813 -5.54 18.09 -20.67
CA SER A 813 -4.41 19.01 -20.62
C SER A 813 -4.88 20.45 -20.41
N PHE A 814 -4.03 21.28 -19.84
CA PHE A 814 -4.30 22.69 -19.57
C PHE A 814 -3.36 23.57 -20.39
N THR A 815 -3.96 24.50 -21.13
CA THR A 815 -3.26 25.44 -22.02
C THR A 815 -3.60 26.87 -21.65
N ASN A 816 -2.89 27.86 -22.21
CA ASN A 816 -3.16 29.29 -22.00
C ASN A 816 -3.26 29.65 -20.50
N LEU A 817 -2.29 29.18 -19.69
CA LEU A 817 -2.28 29.43 -18.25
C LEU A 817 -2.25 30.94 -18.00
N GLY A 818 -3.25 31.43 -17.27
CA GLY A 818 -3.43 32.83 -16.92
C GLY A 818 -2.62 33.22 -15.69
N GLU A 819 -2.75 34.49 -15.30
CA GLU A 819 -2.09 35.02 -14.11
C GLU A 819 -2.50 34.23 -12.86
N GLY A 820 -1.54 33.91 -12.00
CA GLY A 820 -1.75 33.14 -10.77
C GLY A 820 -1.91 31.63 -10.95
N THR A 821 -1.94 31.11 -12.20
CA THR A 821 -2.00 29.67 -12.47
C THR A 821 -0.62 29.13 -12.86
N LYS A 822 -0.17 28.07 -12.18
CA LYS A 822 1.13 27.43 -12.40
C LYS A 822 0.94 25.99 -12.90
N ALA A 823 1.84 25.54 -13.78
CA ALA A 823 1.96 24.12 -14.12
C ALA A 823 2.76 23.39 -13.03
N GLU A 824 2.14 22.40 -12.42
CA GLU A 824 2.77 21.52 -11.42
C GLU A 824 3.26 20.21 -12.05
N GLN A 825 2.76 19.86 -13.22
CA GLN A 825 3.24 18.75 -14.02
C GLN A 825 2.80 18.98 -15.46
N SER A 826 3.58 18.51 -16.43
CA SER A 826 3.23 18.51 -17.85
C SER A 826 3.23 17.10 -18.42
N TYR A 827 2.46 16.87 -19.48
CA TYR A 827 2.67 15.69 -20.32
C TYR A 827 4.03 15.78 -21.01
N GLY A 828 4.70 14.64 -21.18
CA GLY A 828 5.98 14.55 -21.86
C GLY A 828 5.96 15.20 -23.25
N ALA A 829 7.10 15.73 -23.68
CA ALA A 829 7.25 16.30 -25.02
C ALA A 829 7.13 15.20 -26.11
N GLY A 830 6.61 15.58 -27.29
CA GLY A 830 6.45 14.64 -28.41
C GLY A 830 5.16 13.82 -28.34
N ASN A 831 5.25 12.49 -28.34
CA ASN A 831 4.10 11.63 -28.06
C ASN A 831 4.16 11.22 -26.58
N PRO A 832 3.29 11.75 -25.70
CA PRO A 832 3.31 11.38 -24.29
C PRO A 832 2.79 9.96 -24.02
N LEU A 833 2.07 9.31 -24.94
CA LEU A 833 1.59 7.94 -24.73
C LEU A 833 2.76 6.95 -24.77
N LEU A 834 2.95 6.21 -23.68
CA LEU A 834 3.97 5.17 -23.55
C LEU A 834 3.41 3.77 -23.83
N ALA A 835 2.21 3.49 -23.33
CA ALA A 835 1.47 2.25 -23.57
C ALA A 835 -0.04 2.50 -23.43
N GLY A 836 -0.85 1.71 -24.14
CA GLY A 836 -2.30 1.82 -24.15
C GLY A 836 -2.86 2.20 -25.52
N HIS A 837 -3.98 2.92 -25.54
CA HIS A 837 -4.66 3.37 -26.76
C HIS A 837 -5.06 4.83 -26.64
N TRP A 838 -4.44 5.72 -27.41
CA TRP A 838 -4.85 7.11 -27.48
C TRP A 838 -4.58 7.71 -28.85
N ARG A 839 -5.67 7.98 -29.58
CA ARG A 839 -5.62 8.58 -30.91
C ARG A 839 -6.21 9.98 -30.95
N SER A 840 -5.73 10.82 -31.86
CA SER A 840 -6.48 12.00 -32.30
C SER A 840 -7.75 11.55 -33.05
N THR A 841 -8.95 11.90 -32.56
CA THR A 841 -10.21 11.72 -33.32
C THR A 841 -10.64 13.01 -34.01
N ASN A 842 -10.07 14.14 -33.60
CA ASN A 842 -10.19 15.45 -34.24
C ASN A 842 -8.91 16.26 -34.00
N ALA A 843 -8.89 17.53 -34.44
CA ALA A 843 -7.71 18.39 -34.36
C ALA A 843 -7.30 18.83 -32.94
N THR A 844 -8.07 18.48 -31.90
CA THR A 844 -7.91 19.05 -30.55
C THR A 844 -7.83 18.01 -29.43
N ASN A 845 -7.81 16.69 -29.69
CA ASN A 845 -8.07 15.70 -28.62
C ASN A 845 -7.20 14.43 -28.62
N GLY A 846 -5.99 14.49 -29.16
CA GLY A 846 -5.02 13.39 -29.15
C GLY A 846 -3.73 13.66 -28.37
N PRO A 847 -2.82 12.67 -28.31
CA PRO A 847 -1.58 12.76 -27.53
C PRO A 847 -0.69 13.91 -28.00
N GLU A 848 -0.62 14.19 -29.30
CA GLU A 848 0.19 15.29 -29.84
C GLU A 848 -0.34 16.66 -29.41
N VAL A 849 -1.64 16.77 -29.11
CA VAL A 849 -2.25 18.02 -28.60
C VAL A 849 -1.96 18.18 -27.10
N ALA A 850 -1.84 17.09 -26.35
CA ALA A 850 -1.50 17.14 -24.93
C ALA A 850 0.00 17.34 -24.68
N ALA A 851 0.85 16.90 -25.60
CA ALA A 851 2.31 16.96 -25.48
C ALA A 851 2.85 18.31 -25.00
N GLY A 852 3.65 18.29 -23.93
CA GLY A 852 4.26 19.47 -23.33
C GLY A 852 3.29 20.44 -22.62
N ASN A 853 1.97 20.23 -22.72
CA ASN A 853 0.99 21.02 -21.98
C ASN A 853 0.84 20.52 -20.55
N ALA A 854 0.37 21.39 -19.67
CA ALA A 854 0.24 21.05 -18.25
C ALA A 854 -0.76 19.89 -18.06
N SER A 855 -0.33 18.85 -17.34
CA SER A 855 -1.15 17.73 -16.88
C SER A 855 -1.67 17.97 -15.47
N VAL A 856 -1.01 18.81 -14.67
CA VAL A 856 -1.47 19.27 -13.35
C VAL A 856 -1.25 20.77 -13.24
N ILE A 857 -2.24 21.50 -12.73
CA ILE A 857 -2.14 22.94 -12.50
C ILE A 857 -2.54 23.32 -11.07
N SER A 858 -1.92 24.37 -10.55
CA SER A 858 -2.23 24.95 -9.24
C SER A 858 -2.50 26.45 -9.33
N GLY A 859 -3.13 26.99 -8.28
CA GLY A 859 -3.33 28.43 -8.10
C GLY A 859 -3.60 28.77 -6.64
N GLU A 860 -3.35 30.02 -6.27
CA GLU A 860 -3.57 30.54 -4.93
C GLU A 860 -4.17 31.95 -5.01
N ALA A 861 -5.29 32.15 -4.31
CA ALA A 861 -5.97 33.42 -4.20
C ALA A 861 -5.39 34.27 -3.06
N ALA A 862 -5.67 35.58 -3.09
CA ALA A 862 -5.23 36.50 -2.04
C ALA A 862 -5.83 36.20 -0.64
N SER A 863 -6.93 35.44 -0.57
CA SER A 863 -7.49 34.93 0.69
C SER A 863 -6.68 33.80 1.32
N GLY A 864 -5.74 33.21 0.57
CA GLY A 864 -5.04 31.99 0.94
C GLY A 864 -5.71 30.70 0.42
N ALA A 865 -6.91 30.81 -0.18
CA ALA A 865 -7.57 29.68 -0.84
C ALA A 865 -6.72 29.16 -2.00
N LYS A 866 -6.59 27.84 -2.08
CA LYS A 866 -5.77 27.17 -3.10
C LYS A 866 -6.61 26.30 -4.01
N ALA A 867 -6.08 26.05 -5.20
CA ALA A 867 -6.57 25.00 -6.07
C ALA A 867 -5.42 24.14 -6.61
N LEU A 868 -5.66 22.83 -6.72
CA LEU A 868 -4.80 21.90 -7.44
C LEU A 868 -5.68 20.96 -8.27
N VAL A 869 -5.44 20.91 -9.58
CA VAL A 869 -6.27 20.12 -10.49
C VAL A 869 -5.42 19.17 -11.33
N PHE A 870 -5.71 17.88 -11.19
CA PHE A 870 -5.14 16.79 -11.98
C PHE A 870 -5.90 16.60 -13.29
N GLY A 871 -5.19 16.71 -14.41
CA GLY A 871 -5.66 16.30 -15.73
C GLY A 871 -5.44 14.82 -16.03
N THR A 872 -4.61 14.15 -15.21
CA THR A 872 -4.44 12.70 -15.16
C THR A 872 -5.48 12.03 -14.26
N SER A 873 -5.60 10.71 -14.36
CA SER A 873 -6.66 9.92 -13.72
C SER A 873 -6.18 9.27 -12.41
N VAL A 874 -5.77 10.09 -11.46
CA VAL A 874 -5.11 9.67 -10.21
C VAL A 874 -5.90 8.71 -9.32
N PHE A 875 -7.24 8.70 -9.39
CA PHE A 875 -8.10 7.81 -8.60
C PHE A 875 -8.80 6.71 -9.43
N PHE A 876 -8.45 6.56 -10.71
CA PHE A 876 -9.18 5.65 -11.61
C PHE A 876 -9.27 4.22 -11.06
N ARG A 877 -10.49 3.78 -10.72
CA ARG A 877 -10.79 2.45 -10.14
C ARG A 877 -9.86 2.03 -9.00
N THR A 878 -9.29 2.99 -8.25
CA THR A 878 -8.25 2.75 -7.21
C THR A 878 -6.96 2.08 -7.71
N HIS A 879 -6.74 2.01 -9.03
CA HIS A 879 -5.65 1.23 -9.61
C HIS A 879 -4.29 1.96 -9.60
N PRO A 880 -4.16 3.24 -10.02
CA PRO A 880 -2.87 3.94 -10.00
C PRO A 880 -2.45 4.34 -8.57
N LYS A 881 -1.86 3.42 -7.80
CA LYS A 881 -1.45 3.67 -6.41
C LYS A 881 -0.44 4.81 -6.29
N GLY A 882 0.45 4.98 -7.27
CA GLY A 882 1.35 6.14 -7.33
C GLY A 882 0.60 7.48 -7.50
N GLY A 883 -0.57 7.47 -8.13
CA GLY A 883 -1.42 8.66 -8.24
C GLY A 883 -2.10 9.05 -6.93
N LEU A 884 -2.37 8.07 -6.05
CA LEU A 884 -2.98 8.32 -4.74
C LEU A 884 -2.06 9.18 -3.85
N SER A 885 -0.77 8.86 -3.78
CA SER A 885 0.19 9.66 -2.98
C SER A 885 0.33 11.10 -3.50
N GLN A 886 0.26 11.32 -4.82
CA GLN A 886 0.21 12.67 -5.39
C GLN A 886 -1.06 13.44 -4.99
N ALA A 887 -2.21 12.76 -4.97
CA ALA A 887 -3.47 13.37 -4.53
C ALA A 887 -3.45 13.74 -3.04
N ALA A 888 -2.92 12.87 -2.18
CA ALA A 888 -2.74 13.14 -0.75
C ALA A 888 -1.83 14.35 -0.52
N ARG A 889 -0.70 14.42 -1.24
CA ARG A 889 0.19 15.59 -1.23
C ARG A 889 -0.55 16.87 -1.59
N GLY A 890 -1.39 16.81 -2.63
CA GLY A 890 -2.22 17.93 -3.06
C GLY A 890 -3.22 18.38 -2.00
N LEU A 891 -3.90 17.43 -1.35
CA LEU A 891 -4.84 17.68 -0.26
C LEU A 891 -4.13 18.36 0.93
N PHE A 892 -3.03 17.77 1.43
CA PHE A 892 -2.27 18.35 2.54
C PHE A 892 -1.60 19.67 2.18
N TRP A 893 -1.18 19.90 0.93
CA TRP A 893 -0.67 21.21 0.50
C TRP A 893 -1.75 22.29 0.52
N ALA A 894 -2.95 21.95 0.04
CA ALA A 894 -4.10 22.84 -0.08
C ALA A 894 -4.82 23.12 1.25
N ALA A 895 -4.74 22.19 2.20
CA ALA A 895 -5.34 22.28 3.53
C ALA A 895 -4.90 23.52 4.33
N PRO A 896 -5.65 23.92 5.36
CA PRO A 896 -5.18 24.88 6.36
C PRO A 896 -3.89 24.42 7.06
N GLU A 897 -3.26 25.33 7.80
CA GLU A 897 -2.06 25.04 8.58
C GLU A 897 -2.45 24.46 9.95
N GLY A 898 -1.96 23.25 10.25
CA GLY A 898 -2.14 22.57 11.53
C GLY A 898 -1.07 22.91 12.57
N GLU A 899 -1.08 22.19 13.70
CA GLU A 899 -0.10 22.40 14.77
C GLU A 899 1.32 22.03 14.32
N LYS A 900 2.28 22.94 14.52
CA LYS A 900 3.69 22.69 14.20
C LYS A 900 4.41 21.96 15.30
N VAL A 901 5.28 21.05 14.88
CA VAL A 901 6.30 20.46 15.72
C VAL A 901 7.34 21.51 16.07
N ILE A 902 7.41 21.84 17.36
CA ILE A 902 8.34 22.87 17.85
C ILE A 902 9.75 22.27 17.96
N PRO A 903 10.78 22.90 17.35
CA PRO A 903 12.15 22.39 17.40
C PRO A 903 12.75 22.36 18.82
N PRO A 904 13.69 21.45 19.10
CA PRO A 904 14.31 21.32 20.42
C PRO A 904 15.27 22.47 20.73
N THR A 905 15.26 22.92 21.99
CA THR A 905 16.16 23.98 22.46
C THR A 905 17.40 23.43 23.14
N ARG A 906 18.56 23.88 22.67
CA ARG A 906 19.86 23.55 23.23
C ARG A 906 20.43 24.73 24.01
N ILE A 907 20.73 24.49 25.28
CA ILE A 907 21.37 25.47 26.16
C ILE A 907 22.79 25.00 26.50
N ALA A 908 23.81 25.78 26.12
CA ALA A 908 25.17 25.60 26.60
C ALA A 908 25.48 26.59 27.73
N VAL A 909 25.85 26.04 28.89
CA VAL A 909 26.21 26.81 30.08
C VAL A 909 27.71 26.67 30.30
N THR A 910 28.47 27.72 30.01
CA THR A 910 29.93 27.68 30.13
C THR A 910 30.40 28.73 31.15
N PRO A 911 30.77 28.33 32.38
CA PRO A 911 31.44 29.27 33.27
C PRO A 911 32.78 29.69 32.67
N THR A 912 33.12 30.98 32.73
CA THR A 912 34.43 31.49 32.22
C THR A 912 35.60 30.73 32.85
N LYS A 913 35.42 30.28 34.10
CA LYS A 913 36.31 29.33 34.78
C LYS A 913 35.47 28.26 35.45
N SER A 914 35.73 26.99 35.15
CA SER A 914 35.13 25.82 35.81
C SER A 914 35.51 25.69 37.29
N THR A 915 36.58 26.37 37.70
CA THR A 915 36.98 26.53 39.10
C THR A 915 37.39 27.98 39.37
N THR A 916 36.82 28.60 40.41
CA THR A 916 37.21 29.95 40.88
C THR A 916 37.58 29.92 42.36
N ARG A 917 38.17 31.00 42.88
CA ARG A 917 38.48 31.15 44.31
C ARG A 917 37.60 32.22 44.93
N TYR A 918 37.27 32.04 46.22
CA TYR A 918 36.51 33.01 47.00
C TYR A 918 37.04 34.44 46.79
N GLY A 919 36.14 35.33 46.40
CA GLY A 919 36.44 36.73 46.15
C GLY A 919 36.87 37.09 44.74
N GLN A 920 37.24 36.12 43.89
CA GLN A 920 37.62 36.39 42.51
C GLN A 920 36.38 36.50 41.61
N PRO A 921 36.34 37.47 40.69
CA PRO A 921 35.23 37.58 39.74
C PRO A 921 35.20 36.35 38.82
N ASN A 922 33.99 35.90 38.49
CA ASN A 922 33.70 34.91 37.47
C ASN A 922 32.41 35.33 36.76
N ALA A 923 32.18 34.81 35.56
CA ALA A 923 30.94 34.99 34.84
C ALA A 923 30.50 33.64 34.26
N VAL A 924 29.25 33.56 33.85
CA VAL A 924 28.72 32.45 33.06
C VAL A 924 28.36 32.98 31.67
N ALA A 925 28.99 32.38 30.66
CA ALA A 925 28.56 32.55 29.29
C ALA A 925 27.43 31.55 29.04
N VAL A 926 26.33 32.07 28.52
CA VAL A 926 25.15 31.33 28.12
C VAL A 926 25.07 31.42 26.60
N SER A 927 24.88 30.28 25.95
CA SER A 927 24.41 30.25 24.57
C SER A 927 23.16 29.38 24.48
N VAL A 928 22.12 29.90 23.86
CA VAL A 928 20.87 29.20 23.57
C VAL A 928 20.70 29.19 22.06
N SER A 929 20.44 28.00 21.53
CA SER A 929 20.16 27.77 20.12
C SER A 929 19.00 26.80 19.97
N SER A 930 18.21 26.95 18.92
CA SER A 930 17.15 26.01 18.51
C SER A 930 17.49 25.54 17.13
N ALA A 931 17.54 24.22 16.93
CA ALA A 931 17.93 23.64 15.64
C ALA A 931 19.20 24.23 14.99
N GLY A 932 20.21 24.55 15.81
CA GLY A 932 21.48 25.14 15.35
C GLY A 932 21.48 26.66 15.23
N GLU A 933 20.32 27.31 15.18
CA GLU A 933 20.18 28.76 15.04
C GLU A 933 20.16 29.50 16.39
N PRO A 934 20.73 30.71 16.49
CA PRO A 934 20.73 31.50 17.71
C PRO A 934 19.33 32.01 18.08
N VAL A 935 18.94 31.83 19.34
CA VAL A 935 17.58 32.16 19.81
C VAL A 935 17.55 33.53 20.52
N ALA A 936 16.52 34.32 20.27
CA ALA A 936 16.23 35.55 21.01
C ALA A 936 15.36 35.28 22.25
N GLY A 937 15.42 36.16 23.24
CA GLY A 937 14.56 36.09 24.43
C GLY A 937 15.33 36.18 25.74
N GLN A 938 14.62 36.06 26.85
CA GLN A 938 15.22 36.13 28.19
C GLN A 938 15.58 34.75 28.71
N VAL A 939 16.73 34.66 29.38
CA VAL A 939 17.12 33.48 30.15
C VAL A 939 17.19 33.80 31.63
N GLU A 940 16.74 32.89 32.48
CA GLU A 940 16.93 32.99 33.92
C GLU A 940 18.18 32.22 34.32
N VAL A 941 19.16 32.91 34.90
CA VAL A 941 20.41 32.29 35.37
C VAL A 941 20.37 32.17 36.89
N ARG A 942 20.46 30.94 37.39
CA ARG A 942 20.55 30.62 38.82
C ARG A 942 21.94 30.11 39.19
N PHE A 943 22.46 30.56 40.32
CA PHE A 943 23.70 30.07 40.92
C PHE A 943 23.46 29.62 42.35
N GLY A 944 23.66 28.32 42.62
CA GLY A 944 23.38 27.73 43.92
C GLY A 944 21.89 27.85 44.33
N GLY A 945 20.99 27.73 43.35
CA GLY A 945 19.53 27.82 43.54
C GLY A 945 18.96 29.24 43.62
N LYS A 946 19.78 30.29 43.49
CA LYS A 946 19.31 31.69 43.51
C LYS A 946 19.46 32.34 42.15
N VAL A 947 18.45 33.09 41.71
CA VAL A 947 18.50 33.91 40.50
C VAL A 947 19.60 34.97 40.67
N VAL A 948 20.56 34.98 39.74
CA VAL A 948 21.68 35.94 39.69
C VAL A 948 21.59 36.90 38.50
N GLY A 949 20.73 36.62 37.52
CA GLY A 949 20.44 37.53 36.41
C GLY A 949 19.38 36.96 35.47
N THR A 950 18.76 37.86 34.71
CA THR A 950 17.77 37.56 33.66
C THR A 950 18.13 38.28 32.36
N PRO A 951 19.30 38.00 31.74
CA PRO A 951 19.71 38.74 30.55
C PRO A 951 18.83 38.38 29.34
N THR A 952 18.68 39.35 28.45
CA THR A 952 18.19 39.10 27.09
C THR A 952 19.35 38.60 26.22
N LEU A 953 19.10 37.56 25.44
CA LEU A 953 20.06 36.99 24.50
C LEU A 953 20.26 37.94 23.30
N SER A 954 21.51 38.08 22.88
CA SER A 954 21.91 38.75 21.63
C SER A 954 22.70 37.74 20.80
N GLU A 955 22.23 37.45 19.58
CA GLU A 955 22.75 36.35 18.74
C GLU A 955 22.82 35.02 19.52
N GLY A 956 21.77 34.69 20.27
CA GLY A 956 21.71 33.47 21.08
C GLY A 956 22.63 33.48 22.29
N LYS A 957 23.32 34.58 22.61
CA LYS A 957 24.35 34.62 23.66
C LYS A 957 24.04 35.66 24.72
N ALA A 958 24.44 35.35 25.96
CA ALA A 958 24.48 36.29 27.07
C ALA A 958 25.64 35.98 28.01
N SER A 959 26.08 36.97 28.78
CA SER A 959 27.08 36.80 29.84
C SER A 959 26.56 37.37 31.14
N VAL A 960 26.50 36.54 32.19
CA VAL A 960 26.01 36.96 33.50
C VAL A 960 27.15 36.93 34.52
N PRO A 961 27.49 38.05 35.18
CA PRO A 961 28.49 38.06 36.24
C PRO A 961 28.00 37.27 37.46
N LEU A 962 28.87 36.45 38.05
CA LEU A 962 28.55 35.66 39.24
C LEU A 962 28.97 36.40 40.52
N PRO A 963 28.22 36.23 41.64
CA PRO A 963 28.60 36.81 42.93
C PRO A 963 30.00 36.38 43.39
N ALA A 964 30.93 37.34 43.50
CA ALA A 964 32.32 37.08 43.89
C ALA A 964 32.48 36.61 45.35
N ALA A 965 31.51 36.88 46.22
CA ALA A 965 31.53 36.53 47.64
C ALA A 965 30.91 35.15 47.96
N GLN A 966 30.76 34.27 46.97
CA GLN A 966 30.22 32.93 47.19
C GLN A 966 31.17 32.07 48.04
N LYS A 967 30.68 31.48 49.13
CA LYS A 967 31.49 30.63 50.02
C LYS A 967 32.12 29.46 49.26
N PRO A 968 33.29 28.95 49.67
CA PRO A 968 33.86 27.75 49.06
C PRO A 968 32.91 26.55 49.10
N GLY A 969 32.78 25.83 47.99
CA GLY A 969 31.82 24.74 47.77
C GLY A 969 31.65 24.43 46.29
N THR A 970 30.83 23.43 45.96
CA THR A 970 30.39 23.14 44.58
C THR A 970 28.96 23.63 44.43
N TYR A 971 28.66 24.36 43.36
CA TYR A 971 27.35 24.95 43.12
C TYR A 971 26.85 24.59 41.72
N ALA A 972 25.55 24.39 41.59
CA ALA A 972 24.88 24.31 40.30
C ALA A 972 24.76 25.72 39.68
N LEU A 973 25.13 25.83 38.41
CA LEU A 973 24.79 26.91 37.50
C LEU A 973 23.69 26.39 36.60
N THR A 974 22.49 26.90 36.81
CA THR A 974 21.30 26.50 36.07
C THR A 974 20.87 27.66 35.20
N VAL A 975 20.63 27.40 33.94
CA VAL A 975 20.09 28.37 32.99
C VAL A 975 18.78 27.82 32.48
N LYS A 976 17.71 28.60 32.64
CA LYS A 976 16.39 28.28 32.11
C LYS A 976 16.02 29.27 31.02
N TYR A 977 15.72 28.76 29.83
CA TYR A 977 15.03 29.48 28.77
C TYR A 977 13.54 29.16 28.87
N GLN A 978 12.67 30.16 28.85
CA GLN A 978 11.24 29.96 29.10
C GLN A 978 10.46 29.47 27.88
N GLY A 979 11.08 29.40 26.70
CA GLY A 979 10.42 29.06 25.44
C GLY A 979 9.76 30.27 24.77
N SER A 980 9.28 30.04 23.54
CA SER A 980 8.36 30.86 22.77
C SER A 980 7.44 29.94 21.98
N ASP A 981 6.48 30.51 21.24
CA ASP A 981 5.56 29.75 20.37
C ASP A 981 6.31 28.95 19.27
N THR A 982 7.56 29.33 18.99
CA THR A 982 8.40 28.75 17.93
C THR A 982 9.63 28.01 18.47
N VAL A 983 9.86 28.02 19.79
CA VAL A 983 11.08 27.46 20.40
C VAL A 983 10.78 26.84 21.76
N LYS A 984 11.05 25.54 21.94
CA LYS A 984 10.72 24.78 23.16
C LYS A 984 11.41 25.37 24.40
N ALA A 985 10.72 25.42 25.54
CA ALA A 985 11.38 25.79 26.80
C ALA A 985 12.47 24.76 27.17
N ALA A 986 13.56 25.21 27.80
CA ALA A 986 14.64 24.31 28.18
C ALA A 986 15.40 24.78 29.42
N GLU A 987 16.03 23.83 30.11
CA GLU A 987 16.90 24.10 31.25
C GLU A 987 18.19 23.28 31.16
N ALA A 988 19.33 23.91 31.43
CA ALA A 988 20.61 23.22 31.51
C ALA A 988 21.34 23.57 32.80
N THR A 989 21.96 22.56 33.41
CA THR A 989 22.73 22.72 34.64
C THR A 989 24.19 22.26 34.49
N ARG A 990 25.13 23.07 34.98
CA ARG A 990 26.56 22.76 35.07
C ARG A 990 27.12 23.07 36.45
N SER A 991 28.11 22.30 36.90
CA SER A 991 28.73 22.53 38.21
C SER A 991 29.88 23.54 38.15
N LEU A 992 29.93 24.47 39.11
CA LEU A 992 31.07 25.37 39.35
C LEU A 992 31.66 25.12 40.75
N LYS A 993 32.97 24.92 40.82
CA LYS A 993 33.69 24.76 42.10
C LYS A 993 34.31 26.08 42.57
N VAL A 994 33.95 26.53 43.77
CA VAL A 994 34.55 27.68 44.45
C VAL A 994 35.52 27.16 45.51
N LEU A 995 36.81 27.44 45.34
CA LEU A 995 37.86 27.10 46.29
C LEU A 995 38.07 28.23 47.31
N LYS A 996 38.76 27.91 48.40
CA LYS A 996 39.24 28.93 49.36
C LYS A 996 40.16 29.93 48.67
N ALA A 997 40.09 31.20 49.07
CA ALA A 997 41.01 32.22 48.59
C ALA A 997 42.45 31.90 49.05
N LYS A 998 43.45 32.29 48.25
CA LYS A 998 44.88 32.19 48.63
C LYS A 998 45.40 33.57 49.07
N PRO A 999 45.55 33.83 50.38
CA PRO A 999 46.00 35.13 50.84
C PRO A 999 47.50 35.34 50.63
N ALA A 1000 47.88 36.57 50.29
CA ALA A 1000 49.26 37.04 50.33
C ALA A 1000 49.45 37.94 51.56
N VAL A 1001 50.35 37.56 52.46
CA VAL A 1001 50.59 38.28 53.72
C VAL A 1001 51.98 38.91 53.69
N SER A 1002 52.04 40.22 53.93
CA SER A 1002 53.28 40.98 54.10
C SER A 1002 53.27 41.72 55.44
N ILE A 1003 54.47 42.04 55.92
CA ILE A 1003 54.65 42.72 57.19
C ILE A 1003 55.61 43.90 57.04
N LYS A 1004 55.31 45.00 57.72
CA LYS A 1004 56.16 46.19 57.80
C LYS A 1004 56.37 46.54 59.26
N LEU A 1005 57.63 46.53 59.71
CA LEU A 1005 57.99 47.01 61.05
C LEU A 1005 57.90 48.54 61.07
N ALA A 1006 57.34 49.11 62.15
CA ALA A 1006 57.33 50.56 62.34
C ALA A 1006 58.76 51.12 62.57
N LYS A 1007 59.64 50.31 63.18
CA LYS A 1007 61.08 50.56 63.32
C LYS A 1007 61.84 49.25 63.16
N SER A 1008 62.91 49.22 62.39
CA SER A 1008 63.78 48.03 62.20
C SER A 1008 64.74 47.80 63.37
N LYS A 1009 64.94 48.82 64.22
CA LYS A 1009 65.73 48.80 65.46
C LYS A 1009 64.93 49.42 66.61
N ILE A 1010 64.89 48.75 67.77
CA ILE A 1010 64.21 49.21 69.00
C ILE A 1010 65.07 48.91 70.24
N SER A 1011 64.86 49.60 71.36
CA SER A 1011 65.49 49.25 72.65
C SER A 1011 64.66 48.23 73.44
N THR A 1012 65.27 47.54 74.42
CA THR A 1012 64.56 46.61 75.33
C THR A 1012 63.40 47.23 76.13
N LYS A 1013 63.35 48.56 76.27
CA LYS A 1013 62.22 49.29 76.90
C LYS A 1013 61.05 49.54 75.94
N GLN A 1014 61.28 49.51 74.62
CA GLN A 1014 60.28 49.79 73.58
C GLN A 1014 59.55 48.52 73.12
N ARG A 1015 58.27 48.64 72.80
CA ARG A 1015 57.49 47.58 72.14
C ARG A 1015 57.49 47.82 70.63
N GLY A 1016 57.96 46.84 69.87
CA GLY A 1016 57.88 46.90 68.41
C GLY A 1016 56.43 46.92 67.95
N LYS A 1017 56.11 47.71 66.92
CA LYS A 1017 54.83 47.63 66.21
C LYS A 1017 55.07 47.03 64.83
N VAL A 1018 54.29 46.03 64.46
CA VAL A 1018 54.31 45.43 63.13
C VAL A 1018 52.96 45.66 62.47
N THR A 1019 52.98 46.30 61.30
CA THR A 1019 51.79 46.41 60.46
C THR A 1019 51.74 45.20 59.55
N VAL A 1020 50.69 44.41 59.70
CA VAL A 1020 50.38 43.26 58.85
C VAL A 1020 49.46 43.73 57.75
N THR A 1021 49.79 43.38 56.51
CA THR A 1021 48.93 43.57 55.35
C THR A 1021 48.65 42.20 54.74
N ALA A 1022 47.41 41.76 54.77
CA ALA A 1022 46.93 40.57 54.08
C ALA A 1022 46.06 41.01 52.90
N LYS A 1023 46.44 40.61 51.70
CA LYS A 1023 45.68 40.83 50.47
C LYS A 1023 45.16 39.49 49.94
N LEU A 1024 44.03 39.51 49.28
CA LEU A 1024 43.56 38.40 48.46
C LEU A 1024 43.83 38.78 46.99
N PRO A 1025 44.91 38.28 46.36
CA PRO A 1025 45.23 38.62 44.98
C PRO A 1025 44.07 38.24 44.03
N GLY A 1026 43.67 39.19 43.19
CA GLY A 1026 42.56 39.02 42.26
C GLY A 1026 41.15 39.12 42.87
N ALA A 1027 41.02 39.42 44.16
CA ALA A 1027 39.75 39.50 44.87
C ALA A 1027 39.51 40.90 45.46
N SER A 1028 39.31 41.89 44.59
CA SER A 1028 39.17 43.31 44.97
C SER A 1028 37.92 43.62 45.80
N GLN A 1029 36.88 42.80 45.71
CA GLN A 1029 35.60 43.02 46.38
C GLN A 1029 35.52 42.45 47.81
N VAL A 1030 36.50 41.66 48.23
CA VAL A 1030 36.53 41.06 49.58
C VAL A 1030 37.92 41.22 50.22
N SER A 1031 37.94 41.42 51.53
CA SER A 1031 39.20 41.54 52.28
C SER A 1031 39.59 40.22 52.92
N ALA A 1032 40.90 39.98 53.08
CA ALA A 1032 41.39 38.88 53.90
C ALA A 1032 40.94 39.07 55.36
N THR A 1033 40.46 38.00 55.98
CA THR A 1033 39.93 38.03 57.37
C THR A 1033 40.41 36.85 58.20
N GLY A 1034 40.30 36.90 59.52
CA GLY A 1034 40.59 35.77 60.40
C GLY A 1034 41.75 36.01 61.37
N LYS A 1035 42.21 34.94 62.01
CA LYS A 1035 43.22 35.02 63.07
C LYS A 1035 44.63 35.20 62.48
N VAL A 1036 45.28 36.29 62.86
CA VAL A 1036 46.65 36.66 62.51
C VAL A 1036 47.55 36.40 63.70
N ARG A 1037 48.47 35.44 63.55
CA ARG A 1037 49.43 35.03 64.57
C ARG A 1037 50.80 35.63 64.27
N VAL A 1038 51.29 36.49 65.16
CA VAL A 1038 52.61 37.09 65.06
C VAL A 1038 53.63 36.18 65.77
N LYS A 1039 54.66 35.77 65.03
CA LYS A 1039 55.76 34.93 65.52
C LYS A 1039 57.05 35.72 65.58
N VAL A 1040 57.80 35.52 66.65
CA VAL A 1040 59.14 36.09 66.84
C VAL A 1040 60.11 34.94 67.10
N SER A 1041 61.09 34.79 66.22
CA SER A 1041 62.03 33.66 66.23
C SER A 1041 61.32 32.30 66.32
N GLY A 1042 60.27 32.11 65.52
CA GLY A 1042 59.50 30.86 65.45
C GLY A 1042 58.41 30.69 66.52
N LYS A 1043 58.50 31.40 67.66
CA LYS A 1043 57.49 31.31 68.74
C LYS A 1043 56.36 32.32 68.55
N SER A 1044 55.13 31.87 68.75
CA SER A 1044 53.94 32.72 68.67
C SER A 1044 53.84 33.64 69.88
N VAL A 1045 53.83 34.94 69.66
CA VAL A 1045 53.89 35.94 70.75
C VAL A 1045 52.59 36.75 70.90
N ARG A 1046 51.75 36.78 69.86
CA ARG A 1046 50.44 37.42 69.90
C ARG A 1046 49.56 36.88 68.78
N THR A 1047 48.27 36.71 69.05
CA THR A 1047 47.24 36.44 68.03
C THR A 1047 46.24 37.58 68.08
N VAL A 1048 45.88 38.12 66.91
CA VAL A 1048 44.84 39.14 66.77
C VAL A 1048 43.87 38.74 65.66
N THR A 1049 42.66 39.25 65.67
CA THR A 1049 41.69 39.00 64.61
C THR A 1049 41.69 40.15 63.61
N LEU A 1050 41.89 39.83 62.34
CA LEU A 1050 41.72 40.73 61.21
C LEU A 1050 40.25 40.64 60.76
N SER A 1051 39.42 41.62 61.13
CA SER A 1051 38.04 41.70 60.64
C SER A 1051 37.96 42.39 59.28
N SER A 1052 36.85 42.19 58.56
CA SER A 1052 36.59 42.82 57.26
C SER A 1052 36.70 44.36 57.32
N ALA A 1053 36.23 44.97 58.42
CA ALA A 1053 36.31 46.42 58.67
C ALA A 1053 37.75 46.97 58.66
N LYS A 1054 38.77 46.12 58.85
CA LYS A 1054 40.18 46.51 58.82
C LYS A 1054 40.78 46.48 57.41
N LYS A 1055 39.99 46.17 56.37
CA LYS A 1055 40.38 46.20 54.94
C LYS A 1055 41.73 45.53 54.66
N GLY A 1056 41.95 44.36 55.27
CA GLY A 1056 43.18 43.57 55.09
C GLY A 1056 44.41 44.09 55.82
N LYS A 1057 44.33 45.13 56.67
CA LYS A 1057 45.49 45.73 57.33
C LYS A 1057 45.30 45.88 58.84
N ILE A 1058 46.24 45.38 59.64
CA ILE A 1058 46.19 45.49 61.11
C ILE A 1058 47.57 45.75 61.69
N THR A 1059 47.69 46.72 62.60
CA THR A 1059 48.93 46.97 63.34
C THR A 1059 48.90 46.25 64.68
N VAL A 1060 49.91 45.41 64.92
CA VAL A 1060 50.06 44.62 66.13
C VAL A 1060 51.23 45.12 66.95
N THR A 1061 51.00 45.40 68.22
CA THR A 1061 52.07 45.73 69.16
C THR A 1061 52.66 44.44 69.74
N LEU A 1062 53.96 44.22 69.53
CA LEU A 1062 54.73 43.10 70.06
C LEU A 1062 54.90 43.22 71.58
N PRO A 1063 55.07 42.11 72.33
CA PRO A 1063 55.52 42.18 73.71
C PRO A 1063 56.95 42.74 73.80
N LYS A 1064 57.41 43.06 75.02
CA LYS A 1064 58.83 43.42 75.23
C LYS A 1064 59.71 42.23 74.84
N LEU A 1065 60.76 42.48 74.06
CA LEU A 1065 61.64 41.44 73.52
C LEU A 1065 63.03 41.52 74.16
N LYS A 1066 63.66 40.38 74.40
CA LYS A 1066 65.06 40.31 74.88
C LYS A 1066 66.02 40.76 73.77
N LYS A 1067 67.15 41.38 74.16
CA LYS A 1067 68.23 41.86 73.28
C LYS A 1067 68.62 40.81 72.21
N GLY A 1068 68.97 41.29 71.01
CA GLY A 1068 69.39 40.45 69.87
C GLY A 1068 68.57 40.66 68.59
N THR A 1069 69.03 40.07 67.50
CA THR A 1069 68.32 40.08 66.21
C THR A 1069 67.22 39.02 66.22
N ARG A 1070 65.97 39.45 66.11
CA ARG A 1070 64.79 38.56 66.09
C ARG A 1070 64.16 38.55 64.70
N THR A 1071 63.81 37.38 64.19
CA THR A 1071 63.02 37.28 62.95
C THR A 1071 61.54 37.41 63.31
N VAL A 1072 60.86 38.44 62.82
CA VAL A 1072 59.42 38.60 62.96
C VAL A 1072 58.75 38.02 61.71
N GLN A 1073 57.77 37.17 61.91
CA GLN A 1073 56.92 36.59 60.86
C GLN A 1073 55.46 36.70 61.28
N VAL A 1074 54.57 36.68 60.31
CA VAL A 1074 53.15 36.62 60.58
C VAL A 1074 52.52 35.49 59.79
N GLU A 1075 51.65 34.76 60.48
CA GLU A 1075 50.87 33.66 59.94
C GLU A 1075 49.39 34.04 60.02
N LEU A 1076 48.73 34.16 58.87
CA LEU A 1076 47.29 34.23 58.77
C LEU A 1076 46.76 32.78 58.73
N LEU A 1077 45.97 32.41 59.73
CA LEU A 1077 45.41 31.06 59.82
C LEU A 1077 44.32 30.85 58.75
N SER A 1078 44.18 29.61 58.30
CA SER A 1078 43.07 29.22 57.42
C SER A 1078 41.73 29.36 58.14
N ASN A 1079 40.66 29.54 57.37
CA ASN A 1079 39.28 29.48 57.86
C ASN A 1079 38.37 28.84 56.78
N SER A 1080 37.06 29.06 56.86
CA SER A 1080 36.09 28.57 55.88
C SER A 1080 36.20 29.23 54.50
N LEU A 1081 36.77 30.45 54.40
CA LEU A 1081 36.79 31.27 53.18
C LEU A 1081 38.18 31.33 52.50
N GLN A 1082 39.26 31.16 53.26
CA GLN A 1082 40.63 31.35 52.77
C GLN A 1082 41.62 30.34 53.38
N GLU A 1083 42.67 30.05 52.62
CA GLU A 1083 43.78 29.18 53.00
C GLU A 1083 44.72 29.87 54.00
N ARG A 1084 45.63 29.09 54.58
CA ARG A 1084 46.67 29.59 55.48
C ARG A 1084 47.74 30.33 54.65
N ALA A 1085 48.27 31.43 55.15
CA ALA A 1085 49.37 32.17 54.53
C ALA A 1085 50.40 32.66 55.55
N VAL A 1086 51.68 32.66 55.17
CA VAL A 1086 52.79 33.06 56.04
C VAL A 1086 53.62 34.14 55.34
N SER A 1087 53.95 35.21 56.04
CA SER A 1087 54.80 36.27 55.52
C SER A 1087 56.27 35.83 55.44
N LYS A 1088 57.04 36.46 54.53
CA LYS A 1088 58.51 36.45 54.64
C LYS A 1088 58.93 37.01 56.01
N GLY A 1089 60.03 36.50 56.56
CA GLY A 1089 60.57 36.95 57.84
C GLY A 1089 61.31 38.27 57.71
N VAL A 1090 61.02 39.22 58.60
CA VAL A 1090 61.71 40.53 58.66
C VAL A 1090 62.53 40.60 59.94
N LYS A 1091 63.78 41.06 59.84
CA LYS A 1091 64.69 41.16 60.99
C LYS A 1091 64.39 42.43 61.80
N LEU A 1092 64.16 42.26 63.09
CA LEU A 1092 64.04 43.33 64.10
C LEU A 1092 65.25 43.26 65.02
N ARG A 1093 66.06 44.31 65.06
CA ARG A 1093 67.21 44.41 65.98
C ARG A 1093 66.75 45.02 67.31
N VAL A 1094 66.88 44.28 68.41
CA VAL A 1094 66.61 44.77 69.76
C VAL A 1094 67.95 45.11 70.42
N GLY A 1095 68.22 46.40 70.58
CA GLY A 1095 69.45 46.97 71.15
C GLY A 1095 69.46 46.93 72.67
#